data_AF-A0A078F5V6-F1
#
_entry.id   AF-A0A078F5V6-F1
#
_cell.length_a   1.000
_cell.length_b   1.000
_cell.length_c   1.000
_cell.angle_alpha   90.00
_cell.angle_beta   90.00
_cell.angle_gamma   90.00
#
_symmetry.space_group_name_H-M   'P 1'
#
loop_
_entity.id
_entity.type
_entity.pdbx_description
1 polymer ?
#
loop_
_entity_poly.entity_id
_entity_poly.type
_entity_poly.pdbx_seq_one_letter_code
_entity_poly.pdbx_strand_id
1 'polypeptide(L)'
;MPIVSKTRRQTDYNLFPPSVPIVIDNGASYFRIGWAGETEPRVVFRNIVQRPRHKATGETVTIVGDQDPAMMKFFDCTRSGPRSAFDSNVVYQFEIMEYILDFAFDRLGVSGSAIDHPILITECVCNPVYSRSKMAELLFETYGVPAVAFGVDAAFSYKYNQRHGKCKKDGIVICPGFTTTHTIPFVDGEPVYKGSCRTNIGGYHVTDYLKQLLSLKYPFHSSIFTWEKAEELKLEHCFIAPDYVSEARKFQEGTKEAEEKTRYWQLPWIPPPVEVPPSEEEIARKAAIREKQGQRLREMAEAKRSSKINEMENELHSLHFLVKQLDQVEEDDIPSFLSDTGYASRQELESTVSKVTQALRKARGEPKDETDEFEENTDSNEKYPLINVPDNMLTPEQIKDKKKQLFLKTTTEGRLRARQKRNEEELEKERRNQLEEERRRENPEFYLEEMRAQYKEVLERVEQKKRLKTNGSNTNGNQKSGNVGRGERLSAAKRERMRLLTTAAFDRGKGEDTFGAKDEDWQLYKLMSKDHEEDDERPDSDEAELARLSSRLQEIDPTFELKAEGEPGQTSGEAPRVRPLTEEDYKIVIGVERFRCPEILFHPNLVGIDQVGLDEMVGASIRRLPHDDDKELEEKLTSSILMTGGCSLVPGMKKRLECGIRMIRPCGSTINVVQAKDPVLDAWRGASAFAADLNFLGNAFTKKDYYEKGEEWLRSYQIQYNTL
;
A
#
# COMPACT_ATOMS: atom_id res chain seq x y z
N MET A 1 0.97 32.32 -1.22
CA MET A 1 0.60 32.35 0.21
C MET A 1 -0.65 31.50 0.39
N PRO A 2 -0.72 30.64 1.41
CA PRO A 2 -1.96 29.92 1.71
C PRO A 2 -3.05 30.94 2.07
N ILE A 3 -4.25 30.74 1.52
CA ILE A 3 -5.42 31.52 1.90
C ILE A 3 -5.78 31.11 3.32
N VAL A 4 -5.84 32.08 4.23
CA VAL A 4 -6.23 31.82 5.63
C VAL A 4 -7.75 31.81 5.70
N SER A 5 -8.31 30.69 6.11
CA SER A 5 -9.75 30.55 6.30
C SER A 5 -10.23 31.39 7.48
N LYS A 6 -11.31 32.14 7.24
CA LYS A 6 -12.00 33.00 8.20
C LYS A 6 -13.40 32.43 8.38
N THR A 7 -13.61 31.57 9.38
CA THR A 7 -14.90 30.88 9.60
C THR A 7 -15.63 31.34 10.87
N ARG A 8 -15.12 32.40 11.52
CA ARG A 8 -15.74 32.95 12.72
C ARG A 8 -17.10 33.58 12.37
N ARG A 9 -18.13 33.22 13.14
CA ARG A 9 -19.47 33.81 13.01
C ARG A 9 -19.42 35.32 13.31
N GLN A 10 -19.95 36.12 12.40
CA GLN A 10 -20.12 37.56 12.56
C GLN A 10 -21.39 37.87 13.37
N THR A 11 -21.48 39.08 13.92
CA THR A 11 -22.59 39.50 14.80
C THR A 11 -23.23 40.82 14.36
N ASP A 12 -22.77 41.38 13.25
CA ASP A 12 -23.14 42.70 12.74
C ASP A 12 -24.15 42.65 11.59
N TYR A 13 -24.71 41.46 11.27
CA TYR A 13 -25.66 41.30 10.16
C TYR A 13 -26.79 42.33 10.19
N ASN A 14 -27.47 42.47 11.33
CA ASN A 14 -28.59 43.40 11.51
C ASN A 14 -28.16 44.88 11.61
N LEU A 15 -26.85 45.18 11.58
CA LEU A 15 -26.35 46.56 11.60
C LEU A 15 -26.28 47.16 10.19
N PHE A 16 -26.30 46.33 9.14
CA PHE A 16 -26.30 46.80 7.76
C PHE A 16 -27.72 47.11 7.31
N PRO A 17 -27.95 48.24 6.61
CA PRO A 17 -29.25 48.51 5.99
C PRO A 17 -29.62 47.41 4.97
N PRO A 18 -30.91 47.04 4.84
CA PRO A 18 -31.37 46.03 3.87
C PRO A 18 -31.01 46.33 2.42
N SER A 19 -30.74 47.59 2.09
CA SER A 19 -30.28 48.00 0.75
C SER A 19 -28.82 47.65 0.45
N VAL A 20 -28.00 47.34 1.45
CA VAL A 20 -26.58 47.00 1.27
C VAL A 20 -26.46 45.57 0.76
N PRO A 21 -25.86 45.35 -0.43
CA PRO A 21 -25.74 44.01 -0.96
C PRO A 21 -24.68 43.16 -0.23
N ILE A 22 -24.95 41.86 -0.19
CA ILE A 22 -23.98 40.82 0.17
C ILE A 22 -23.22 40.42 -1.09
N VAL A 23 -21.90 40.27 -0.97
CA VAL A 23 -21.01 39.92 -2.09
C VAL A 23 -20.47 38.52 -1.85
N ILE A 24 -20.78 37.61 -2.78
CA ILE A 24 -20.35 36.22 -2.77
C ILE A 24 -19.40 35.98 -3.93
N ASP A 25 -18.14 35.67 -3.64
CA ASP A 25 -17.23 35.08 -4.62
C ASP A 25 -17.30 33.54 -4.49
N ASN A 26 -18.04 32.90 -5.41
CA ASN A 26 -18.35 31.49 -5.41
C ASN A 26 -17.31 30.68 -6.21
N GLY A 27 -16.05 30.71 -5.77
CA GLY A 27 -14.96 29.99 -6.42
C GLY A 27 -14.96 28.49 -6.10
N ALA A 28 -14.62 27.64 -7.08
CA ALA A 28 -14.57 26.18 -6.90
C ALA A 28 -13.55 25.69 -5.86
N SER A 29 -12.54 26.50 -5.51
CA SER A 29 -11.55 26.18 -4.48
C SER A 29 -11.91 26.74 -3.11
N TYR A 30 -12.28 28.02 -3.08
CA TYR A 30 -12.60 28.78 -1.87
C TYR A 30 -13.86 29.59 -2.11
N PHE A 31 -14.75 29.56 -1.13
CA PHE A 31 -15.91 30.40 -1.04
C PHE A 31 -15.59 31.64 -0.21
N ARG A 32 -16.01 32.83 -0.66
CA ARG A 32 -15.81 34.09 0.08
C ARG A 32 -17.11 34.88 0.13
N ILE A 33 -17.45 35.43 1.29
CA ILE A 33 -18.64 36.23 1.50
C ILE A 33 -18.34 37.43 2.41
N GLY A 34 -18.98 38.56 2.12
CA GLY A 34 -18.86 39.80 2.89
C GLY A 34 -19.82 40.86 2.37
N TRP A 35 -19.59 42.12 2.76
CA TRP A 35 -20.48 43.23 2.40
C TRP A 35 -19.92 44.05 1.23
N ALA A 36 -20.82 44.63 0.44
CA ALA A 36 -20.46 45.61 -0.57
C ALA A 36 -19.71 46.80 0.02
N GLY A 37 -18.67 47.27 -0.68
CA GLY A 37 -17.84 48.41 -0.29
C GLY A 37 -16.69 48.06 0.67
N GLU A 38 -16.65 46.84 1.19
CA GLU A 38 -15.54 46.37 2.03
C GLU A 38 -14.34 45.93 1.17
N THR A 39 -13.15 46.02 1.75
CA THR A 39 -11.87 45.66 1.09
C THR A 39 -11.45 44.21 1.31
N GLU A 40 -12.05 43.53 2.29
CA GLU A 40 -11.77 42.15 2.65
C GLU A 40 -13.07 41.36 2.87
N PRO A 41 -13.16 40.10 2.42
CA PRO A 41 -14.29 39.24 2.75
C PRO A 41 -14.32 38.96 4.25
N ARG A 42 -15.54 38.87 4.80
CA ARG A 42 -15.79 38.57 6.22
C ARG A 42 -15.58 37.09 6.54
N VAL A 43 -16.03 36.22 5.64
CA VAL A 43 -15.93 34.77 5.79
C VAL A 43 -15.26 34.17 4.56
N VAL A 44 -14.30 33.27 4.77
CA VAL A 44 -13.52 32.58 3.72
C VAL A 44 -13.28 31.13 4.15
N PHE A 45 -13.55 30.16 3.29
CA PHE A 45 -13.32 28.74 3.57
C PHE A 45 -13.23 27.92 2.29
N ARG A 46 -12.67 26.70 2.35
CA ARG A 46 -12.67 25.77 1.20
C ARG A 46 -14.07 25.45 0.71
N ASN A 47 -14.28 25.43 -0.59
CA ASN A 47 -15.59 25.19 -1.18
C ASN A 47 -15.89 23.68 -1.35
N ILE A 48 -15.85 22.96 -0.22
CA ILE A 48 -16.04 21.51 -0.13
C ILE A 48 -16.94 21.15 1.04
N VAL A 49 -17.64 20.02 0.91
CA VAL A 49 -18.51 19.45 1.95
C VAL A 49 -18.16 17.99 2.16
N GLN A 50 -18.12 17.56 3.41
CA GLN A 50 -18.00 16.17 3.80
C GLN A 50 -19.12 15.83 4.77
N ARG A 51 -19.68 14.62 4.65
CA ARG A 51 -20.75 14.16 5.53
C ARG A 51 -20.38 12.85 6.23
N PRO A 52 -19.40 12.87 7.16
CA PRO A 52 -18.99 11.66 7.85
C PRO A 52 -19.94 11.30 8.99
N ARG A 53 -19.82 10.04 9.46
CA ARG A 53 -20.56 9.58 10.64
C ARG A 53 -19.73 9.78 11.89
N HIS A 54 -20.32 10.33 12.94
CA HIS A 54 -19.67 10.43 14.24
C HIS A 54 -19.50 9.03 14.85
N LYS A 55 -18.28 8.68 15.28
CA LYS A 55 -17.95 7.32 15.73
C LYS A 55 -18.73 6.88 16.97
N ALA A 56 -19.03 7.82 17.87
CA ALA A 56 -19.70 7.49 19.14
C ALA A 56 -21.23 7.49 19.02
N THR A 57 -21.81 8.38 18.20
CA THR A 57 -23.27 8.55 18.12
C THR A 57 -23.88 7.90 16.88
N GLY A 58 -23.06 7.60 15.86
CA GLY A 58 -23.52 7.06 14.57
C GLY A 58 -24.20 8.10 13.67
N GLU A 59 -24.39 9.33 14.16
CA GLU A 59 -25.06 10.42 13.43
C GLU A 59 -24.20 10.95 12.29
N THR A 60 -24.84 11.26 11.17
CA THR A 60 -24.18 11.90 10.03
C THR A 60 -24.12 13.40 10.26
N VAL A 61 -22.91 13.96 10.29
CA VAL A 61 -22.68 15.40 10.49
C VAL A 61 -22.25 16.02 9.17
N THR A 62 -22.75 17.21 8.85
CA THR A 62 -22.29 17.98 7.69
C THR A 62 -21.14 18.89 8.10
N ILE A 63 -20.00 18.75 7.43
CA ILE A 63 -18.79 19.54 7.67
C ILE A 63 -18.48 20.29 6.37
N VAL A 64 -18.39 21.61 6.47
CA VAL A 64 -18.13 22.52 5.34
C VAL A 64 -16.80 23.20 5.56
N GLY A 65 -15.99 23.32 4.51
CA GLY A 65 -14.71 24.03 4.59
C GLY A 65 -13.51 23.17 4.95
N ASP A 66 -12.47 23.84 5.43
CA ASP A 66 -11.23 23.22 5.87
C ASP A 66 -11.47 22.27 7.03
N GLN A 67 -10.84 21.10 6.96
CA GLN A 67 -10.95 20.09 8.00
C GLN A 67 -9.95 20.38 9.10
N ASP A 68 -10.43 20.48 10.34
CA ASP A 68 -9.56 20.42 11.51
C ASP A 68 -9.16 18.95 11.77
N PRO A 69 -7.87 18.59 11.60
CA PRO A 69 -7.41 17.22 11.86
C PRO A 69 -7.72 16.74 13.28
N ALA A 70 -7.74 17.65 14.26
CA ALA A 70 -8.06 17.32 15.64
C ALA A 70 -9.52 16.92 15.82
N MET A 71 -10.43 17.48 15.03
CA MET A 71 -11.84 17.11 15.01
C MET A 71 -12.09 15.84 14.20
N MET A 72 -11.36 15.63 13.11
CA MET A 72 -11.57 14.49 12.20
C MET A 72 -11.39 13.12 12.87
N LYS A 73 -10.65 13.03 13.98
CA LYS A 73 -10.47 11.77 14.74
C LYS A 73 -11.79 11.19 15.27
N PHE A 74 -12.80 12.04 15.54
CA PHE A 74 -14.11 11.62 16.06
C PHE A 74 -15.06 11.11 14.97
N PHE A 75 -14.69 11.28 13.70
CA PHE A 75 -15.52 10.94 12.56
C PHE A 75 -14.97 9.73 11.81
N ASP A 76 -15.87 8.87 11.34
CA ASP A 76 -15.55 7.84 10.36
C ASP A 76 -15.69 8.42 8.95
N CYS A 77 -14.54 8.73 8.36
CA CYS A 77 -14.43 9.30 7.02
C CYS A 77 -14.19 8.23 5.94
N THR A 78 -14.11 6.94 6.29
CA THR A 78 -13.74 5.87 5.34
C THR A 78 -14.72 5.75 4.18
N ARG A 79 -15.99 6.11 4.40
CA ARG A 79 -17.07 6.00 3.40
C ARG A 79 -17.52 7.35 2.82
N SER A 80 -16.95 8.47 3.28
CA SER A 80 -17.36 9.81 2.87
C SER A 80 -16.14 10.69 2.63
N GLY A 81 -15.69 10.79 1.39
CA GLY A 81 -14.67 11.76 0.99
C GLY A 81 -15.23 13.19 0.86
N PRO A 82 -14.36 14.22 0.78
CA PRO A 82 -14.78 15.58 0.45
C PRO A 82 -15.44 15.63 -0.93
N ARG A 83 -16.51 16.41 -1.06
CA ARG A 83 -17.23 16.64 -2.32
C ARG A 83 -17.33 18.12 -2.62
N SER A 84 -17.22 18.48 -3.89
CA SER A 84 -17.45 19.86 -4.36
C SER A 84 -18.84 19.98 -4.99
N ALA A 85 -19.43 21.17 -4.92
CA ALA A 85 -20.65 21.50 -5.67
C ALA A 85 -20.38 21.67 -7.18
N PHE A 86 -19.10 21.75 -7.57
CA PHE A 86 -18.65 22.10 -8.90
C PHE A 86 -18.22 20.88 -9.71
N ASP A 87 -18.55 20.89 -11.00
CA ASP A 87 -17.89 20.12 -12.04
C ASP A 87 -17.28 21.11 -13.01
N SER A 88 -15.96 21.07 -13.17
CA SER A 88 -15.25 21.88 -14.17
C SER A 88 -15.65 23.37 -14.12
N ASN A 89 -15.68 23.95 -12.91
CA ASN A 89 -16.06 25.34 -12.61
C ASN A 89 -17.55 25.71 -12.78
N VAL A 90 -18.42 24.74 -13.06
CA VAL A 90 -19.88 24.93 -13.12
C VAL A 90 -20.53 24.30 -11.89
N VAL A 91 -21.41 25.03 -11.20
CA VAL A 91 -22.20 24.45 -10.10
C VAL A 91 -23.26 23.51 -10.67
N TYR A 92 -23.29 22.28 -10.18
CA TYR A 92 -24.26 21.27 -10.62
C TYR A 92 -24.89 20.48 -9.48
N GLN A 93 -24.20 20.32 -8.34
CA GLN A 93 -24.75 19.68 -7.14
C GLN A 93 -25.33 20.75 -6.21
N PHE A 94 -26.58 21.13 -6.45
CA PHE A 94 -27.25 22.20 -5.69
C PHE A 94 -27.54 21.82 -4.23
N GLU A 95 -27.70 20.55 -3.89
CA GLU A 95 -27.77 20.10 -2.49
C GLU A 95 -26.46 20.39 -1.73
N ILE A 96 -25.30 20.21 -2.39
CA ILE A 96 -24.02 20.55 -1.79
C ILE A 96 -23.87 22.07 -1.68
N MET A 97 -24.30 22.79 -2.70
CA MET A 97 -24.30 24.25 -2.71
C MET A 97 -25.18 24.84 -1.60
N GLU A 98 -26.33 24.24 -1.31
CA GLU A 98 -27.21 24.59 -0.19
C GLU A 98 -26.48 24.46 1.15
N TYR A 99 -25.80 23.34 1.43
CA TYR A 99 -24.99 23.22 2.66
C TYR A 99 -23.89 24.29 2.76
N ILE A 100 -23.27 24.68 1.64
CA ILE A 100 -22.25 25.72 1.60
C ILE A 100 -22.86 27.09 1.90
N LEU A 101 -24.01 27.41 1.30
CA LEU A 101 -24.72 28.66 1.51
C LEU A 101 -25.28 28.77 2.93
N ASP A 102 -25.88 27.70 3.46
CA ASP A 102 -26.33 27.63 4.85
C ASP A 102 -25.20 27.95 5.82
N PHE A 103 -24.05 27.30 5.62
CA PHE A 103 -22.86 27.57 6.42
C PHE A 103 -22.38 29.01 6.25
N ALA A 104 -22.33 29.53 5.02
CA ALA A 104 -21.89 30.89 4.75
C ALA A 104 -22.79 31.94 5.42
N PHE A 105 -24.11 31.80 5.30
CA PHE A 105 -25.10 32.70 5.88
C PHE A 105 -25.11 32.62 7.41
N ASP A 106 -25.01 31.43 8.01
CA ASP A 106 -24.81 31.29 9.46
C ASP A 106 -23.55 32.03 9.91
N ARG A 107 -22.42 31.86 9.21
CA ARG A 107 -21.18 32.57 9.55
C ARG A 107 -21.23 34.06 9.30
N LEU A 108 -22.05 34.54 8.37
CA LEU A 108 -22.30 35.97 8.18
C LEU A 108 -23.17 36.56 9.30
N GLY A 109 -23.77 35.73 10.17
CA GLY A 109 -24.56 36.16 11.32
C GLY A 109 -26.07 36.25 11.05
N VAL A 110 -26.53 35.71 9.91
CA VAL A 110 -27.96 35.58 9.62
C VAL A 110 -28.60 34.76 10.73
N SER A 111 -29.69 35.28 11.30
CA SER A 111 -30.45 34.60 12.35
C SER A 111 -31.94 34.41 11.99
N GLY A 112 -32.40 35.07 10.92
CA GLY A 112 -33.75 34.92 10.38
C GLY A 112 -33.85 33.74 9.41
N SER A 113 -35.09 33.44 8.97
CA SER A 113 -35.38 32.40 7.98
C SER A 113 -35.18 32.84 6.53
N ALA A 114 -34.93 34.13 6.28
CA ALA A 114 -34.73 34.70 4.96
C ALA A 114 -33.53 35.67 4.97
N ILE A 115 -33.01 35.95 3.78
CA ILE A 115 -31.93 36.91 3.54
C ILE A 115 -32.54 38.22 3.06
N ASP A 116 -32.52 39.25 3.90
CA ASP A 116 -33.19 40.54 3.64
C ASP A 116 -32.37 41.51 2.78
N HIS A 117 -31.25 41.03 2.22
CA HIS A 117 -30.27 41.85 1.47
C HIS A 117 -30.12 41.37 0.03
N PRO A 118 -29.95 42.27 -0.95
CA PRO A 118 -29.56 41.89 -2.30
C PRO A 118 -28.25 41.10 -2.31
N ILE A 119 -28.05 40.23 -3.29
CA ILE A 119 -26.81 39.45 -3.43
C ILE A 119 -26.17 39.72 -4.79
N LEU A 120 -24.87 40.02 -4.80
CA LEU A 120 -24.03 39.82 -5.98
C LEU A 120 -23.26 38.52 -5.80
N ILE A 121 -23.40 37.59 -6.74
CA ILE A 121 -22.68 36.31 -6.72
C ILE A 121 -21.85 36.13 -7.99
N THR A 122 -20.61 35.67 -7.83
CA THR A 122 -19.75 35.38 -8.99
C THR A 122 -20.12 34.05 -9.66
N GLU A 123 -19.97 33.98 -10.97
CA GLU A 123 -20.17 32.77 -11.78
C GLU A 123 -19.05 32.58 -12.82
N CYS A 124 -18.99 31.40 -13.42
CA CYS A 124 -18.02 31.12 -14.48
C CYS A 124 -18.38 31.81 -15.80
N VAL A 125 -17.38 32.03 -16.65
CA VAL A 125 -17.57 32.51 -18.03
C VAL A 125 -18.51 31.58 -18.79
N CYS A 126 -19.51 32.14 -19.47
CA CYS A 126 -20.51 31.39 -20.23
C CYS A 126 -21.22 30.30 -19.41
N ASN A 127 -21.57 30.61 -18.14
CA ASN A 127 -22.30 29.69 -17.26
C ASN A 127 -23.58 29.14 -17.95
N PRO A 128 -23.81 27.81 -17.93
CA PRO A 128 -25.04 27.25 -18.46
C PRO A 128 -26.28 27.87 -17.80
N VAL A 129 -27.25 28.25 -18.63
CA VAL A 129 -28.50 28.86 -18.17
C VAL A 129 -29.17 27.97 -17.12
N TYR A 130 -29.17 26.66 -17.30
CA TYR A 130 -29.73 25.72 -16.32
C TYR A 130 -29.09 25.86 -14.93
N SER A 131 -27.76 25.97 -14.85
CA SER A 131 -27.04 26.16 -13.58
C SER A 131 -27.41 27.51 -12.96
N ARG A 132 -27.45 28.57 -13.77
CA ARG A 132 -27.88 29.90 -13.31
C ARG A 132 -29.32 29.91 -12.81
N SER A 133 -30.26 29.27 -13.53
CA SER A 133 -31.66 29.14 -13.13
C SER A 133 -31.80 28.40 -11.81
N LYS A 134 -31.06 27.29 -11.61
CA LYS A 134 -31.07 26.54 -10.35
C LYS A 134 -30.45 27.30 -9.19
N MET A 135 -29.41 28.10 -9.43
CA MET A 135 -28.87 29.01 -8.42
C MET A 135 -29.87 30.10 -8.06
N ALA A 136 -30.56 30.68 -9.05
CA ALA A 136 -31.60 31.67 -8.82
C ALA A 136 -32.79 31.09 -8.03
N GLU A 137 -33.27 29.90 -8.40
CA GLU A 137 -34.31 29.16 -7.67
C GLU A 137 -33.91 28.98 -6.20
N LEU A 138 -32.69 28.49 -5.94
CA LEU A 138 -32.18 28.33 -4.58
C LEU A 138 -32.17 29.66 -3.81
N LEU A 139 -31.70 30.76 -4.41
CA LEU A 139 -31.62 32.06 -3.75
C LEU A 139 -32.99 32.73 -3.52
N PHE A 140 -33.93 32.62 -4.46
CA PHE A 140 -35.25 33.26 -4.35
C PHE A 140 -36.26 32.43 -3.55
N GLU A 141 -36.34 31.12 -3.80
CA GLU A 141 -37.33 30.24 -3.18
C GLU A 141 -36.89 29.78 -1.79
N THR A 142 -35.65 29.32 -1.63
CA THR A 142 -35.16 28.81 -0.35
C THR A 142 -34.77 29.95 0.60
N TYR A 143 -33.96 30.91 0.12
CA TYR A 143 -33.41 31.98 0.96
C TYR A 143 -34.20 33.29 0.92
N GLY A 144 -35.17 33.42 0.03
CA GLY A 144 -36.07 34.57 0.00
C GLY A 144 -35.43 35.90 -0.44
N VAL A 145 -34.26 35.86 -1.07
CA VAL A 145 -33.43 37.05 -1.40
C VAL A 145 -34.23 38.09 -2.21
N PRO A 146 -34.13 39.40 -1.91
CA PRO A 146 -34.91 40.43 -2.59
C PRO A 146 -34.47 40.69 -4.05
N ALA A 147 -33.18 40.60 -4.33
CA ALA A 147 -32.63 40.77 -5.68
C ALA A 147 -31.25 40.09 -5.79
N VAL A 148 -30.91 39.60 -6.99
CA VAL A 148 -29.66 38.90 -7.26
C VAL A 148 -28.96 39.43 -8.51
N ALA A 149 -27.64 39.56 -8.49
CA ALA A 149 -26.84 39.89 -9.65
C ALA A 149 -25.75 38.83 -9.87
N PHE A 150 -25.66 38.29 -11.10
CA PHE A 150 -24.62 37.32 -11.48
C PHE A 150 -23.52 37.98 -12.29
N GLY A 151 -22.26 37.80 -11.91
CA GLY A 151 -21.12 38.36 -12.65
C GLY A 151 -19.90 37.45 -12.71
N VAL A 152 -19.10 37.59 -13.76
CA VAL A 152 -17.84 36.86 -13.93
C VAL A 152 -16.74 37.42 -13.02
N ASP A 153 -16.13 36.54 -12.23
CA ASP A 153 -15.02 36.80 -11.32
C ASP A 153 -13.80 37.48 -11.98
N ALA A 154 -13.33 36.94 -13.11
CA ALA A 154 -12.21 37.48 -13.86
C ALA A 154 -12.48 38.88 -14.42
N ALA A 155 -13.76 39.19 -14.73
CA ALA A 155 -14.14 40.51 -15.21
C ALA A 155 -14.12 41.55 -14.07
N PHE A 156 -14.58 41.18 -12.87
CA PHE A 156 -14.45 42.02 -11.68
C PHE A 156 -12.98 42.28 -11.34
N SER A 157 -12.12 41.26 -11.40
CA SER A 157 -10.67 41.43 -11.17
C SER A 157 -10.04 42.37 -12.19
N TYR A 158 -10.40 42.26 -13.47
CA TYR A 158 -9.90 43.15 -14.52
C TYR A 158 -10.28 44.60 -14.25
N LYS A 159 -11.56 44.87 -13.95
CA LYS A 159 -12.05 46.21 -13.64
C LYS A 159 -11.42 46.81 -12.38
N TYR A 160 -11.25 46.00 -11.34
CA TYR A 160 -10.55 46.45 -10.14
C TYR A 160 -9.11 46.86 -10.44
N ASN A 161 -8.40 46.09 -11.26
CA ASN A 161 -7.03 46.39 -11.67
C ASN A 161 -6.94 47.56 -12.65
N GLN A 162 -7.96 47.77 -13.50
CA GLN A 162 -8.08 48.92 -14.38
C GLN A 162 -8.14 50.22 -13.56
N ARG A 163 -9.02 50.27 -12.56
CA ARG A 163 -9.13 51.41 -11.63
C ARG A 163 -7.83 51.74 -10.90
N HIS A 164 -6.99 50.74 -10.68
CA HIS A 164 -5.68 50.88 -10.03
C HIS A 164 -4.52 51.12 -11.02
N GLY A 165 -4.82 51.37 -12.30
CA GLY A 165 -3.82 51.66 -13.32
C GLY A 165 -2.90 50.49 -13.67
N LYS A 166 -3.30 49.24 -13.36
CA LYS A 166 -2.51 48.04 -13.67
C LYS A 166 -2.70 47.58 -15.10
N CYS A 167 -3.93 47.67 -15.63
CA CYS A 167 -4.26 47.36 -17.01
C CYS A 167 -4.98 48.55 -17.67
N LYS A 168 -4.98 48.54 -19.00
CA LYS A 168 -5.66 49.55 -19.83
C LYS A 168 -7.16 49.26 -19.93
N LYS A 169 -7.88 50.15 -20.63
CA LYS A 169 -9.30 49.96 -20.98
C LYS A 169 -9.53 48.73 -21.85
N ASP A 170 -8.70 48.58 -22.87
CA ASP A 170 -8.71 47.44 -23.78
C ASP A 170 -7.53 46.53 -23.45
N GLY A 171 -7.75 45.23 -23.48
CA GLY A 171 -6.76 44.25 -23.07
C GLY A 171 -7.31 42.84 -23.01
N ILE A 172 -6.53 41.92 -22.46
CA ILE A 172 -6.97 40.53 -22.27
C ILE A 172 -6.71 40.17 -20.81
N VAL A 173 -7.72 39.62 -20.13
CA VAL A 173 -7.53 38.95 -18.85
C VAL A 173 -7.30 37.47 -19.07
N ILE A 174 -6.29 36.91 -18.39
CA ILE A 174 -5.99 35.48 -18.34
C ILE A 174 -6.14 35.06 -16.89
N CYS A 175 -7.03 34.09 -16.65
CA CYS A 175 -7.37 33.61 -15.33
C CYS A 175 -7.16 32.10 -15.22
N PRO A 176 -5.92 31.64 -14.93
CA PRO A 176 -5.69 30.26 -14.49
C PRO A 176 -6.31 30.03 -13.12
N GLY A 177 -7.52 29.49 -13.13
CA GLY A 177 -8.32 29.18 -11.95
C GLY A 177 -7.99 27.83 -11.33
N PHE A 178 -8.87 27.36 -10.46
CA PHE A 178 -8.69 26.11 -9.76
C PHE A 178 -8.97 24.90 -10.65
N THR A 179 -10.14 24.81 -11.27
CA THR A 179 -10.50 23.66 -12.12
C THR A 179 -10.26 23.94 -13.60
N THR A 180 -10.38 25.19 -14.02
CA THR A 180 -10.34 25.62 -15.42
C THR A 180 -9.53 26.90 -15.57
N THR A 181 -9.05 27.16 -16.77
CA THR A 181 -8.44 28.44 -17.13
C THR A 181 -9.25 29.12 -18.23
N HIS A 182 -9.44 30.44 -18.10
CA HIS A 182 -10.13 31.26 -19.07
C HIS A 182 -9.27 32.43 -19.56
N THR A 183 -9.52 32.85 -20.79
CA THR A 183 -9.11 34.16 -21.29
C THR A 183 -10.34 34.94 -21.74
N ILE A 184 -10.39 36.23 -21.42
CA ILE A 184 -11.51 37.12 -21.78
C ILE A 184 -10.91 38.41 -22.36
N PRO A 185 -11.18 38.74 -23.63
CA PRO A 185 -10.79 40.02 -24.19
C PRO A 185 -11.73 41.12 -23.69
N PHE A 186 -11.17 42.30 -23.45
CA PHE A 186 -11.86 43.53 -23.10
C PHE A 186 -11.71 44.50 -24.26
N VAL A 187 -12.85 44.97 -24.79
CA VAL A 187 -12.92 45.96 -25.86
C VAL A 187 -13.90 47.04 -25.43
N ASP A 188 -13.46 48.29 -25.54
CA ASP A 188 -14.18 49.44 -25.03
C ASP A 188 -14.52 49.35 -23.55
N GLY A 189 -13.67 48.65 -22.80
CA GLY A 189 -13.83 48.46 -21.36
C GLY A 189 -14.85 47.38 -20.99
N GLU A 190 -15.49 46.68 -21.93
CA GLU A 190 -16.42 45.58 -21.63
C GLU A 190 -15.84 44.22 -22.03
N PRO A 191 -16.17 43.14 -21.30
CA PRO A 191 -15.75 41.80 -21.68
C PRO A 191 -16.48 41.34 -22.94
N VAL A 192 -15.72 40.86 -23.93
CA VAL A 192 -16.27 40.29 -25.16
C VAL A 192 -16.27 38.77 -25.08
N TYR A 193 -17.36 38.20 -24.57
CA TYR A 193 -17.46 36.75 -24.32
C TYR A 193 -17.31 35.88 -25.58
N LYS A 194 -17.69 36.39 -26.76
CA LYS A 194 -17.47 35.68 -28.05
C LYS A 194 -16.00 35.42 -28.34
N GLY A 195 -15.12 36.31 -27.88
CA GLY A 195 -13.67 36.17 -28.01
C GLY A 195 -13.03 35.38 -26.86
N SER A 196 -13.80 34.87 -25.90
CA SER A 196 -13.22 34.16 -24.75
C SER A 196 -12.74 32.75 -25.13
N CYS A 197 -11.72 32.27 -24.42
CA CYS A 197 -11.25 30.89 -24.51
C CYS A 197 -11.33 30.22 -23.15
N ARG A 198 -11.51 28.90 -23.14
CA ARG A 198 -11.49 28.06 -21.94
C ARG A 198 -10.67 26.81 -22.21
N THR A 199 -9.86 26.41 -21.23
CA THR A 199 -9.26 25.07 -21.13
C THR A 199 -9.67 24.44 -19.80
N ASN A 200 -9.87 23.12 -19.80
CA ASN A 200 -10.26 22.36 -18.61
C ASN A 200 -9.03 21.92 -17.78
N ILE A 201 -7.98 22.75 -17.78
CA ILE A 201 -6.83 22.61 -16.91
C ILE A 201 -6.78 23.81 -15.96
N GLY A 202 -6.42 23.54 -14.70
CA GLY A 202 -6.26 24.54 -13.64
C GLY A 202 -5.44 23.99 -12.50
N GLY A 203 -5.39 24.71 -11.39
CA GLY A 203 -4.61 24.34 -10.21
C GLY A 203 -4.92 22.99 -9.57
N TYR A 204 -6.15 22.49 -9.71
CA TYR A 204 -6.57 21.15 -9.29
C TYR A 204 -5.81 20.08 -10.06
N HIS A 205 -5.79 20.20 -11.38
CA HIS A 205 -5.10 19.27 -12.29
C HIS A 205 -3.59 19.28 -12.06
N VAL A 206 -3.01 20.44 -11.76
CA VAL A 206 -1.58 20.55 -11.40
C VAL A 206 -1.29 19.79 -10.11
N THR A 207 -2.13 19.97 -9.08
CA THR A 207 -2.00 19.23 -7.81
C THR A 207 -2.15 17.73 -8.03
N ASP A 208 -3.19 17.31 -8.75
CA ASP A 208 -3.49 15.90 -8.97
C ASP A 208 -2.37 15.23 -9.78
N TYR A 209 -1.85 15.90 -10.80
CA TYR A 209 -0.72 15.40 -11.57
C TYR A 209 0.55 15.26 -10.71
N LEU A 210 0.85 16.23 -9.82
CA LEU A 210 1.95 16.10 -8.87
C LEU A 210 1.75 14.88 -7.96
N LYS A 211 0.55 14.70 -7.41
CA LYS A 211 0.20 13.54 -6.57
C LYS A 211 0.43 12.23 -7.32
N GLN A 212 -0.05 12.13 -8.57
CA GLN A 212 0.13 10.94 -9.41
C GLN A 212 1.61 10.65 -9.68
N LEU A 213 2.39 11.67 -10.05
CA LEU A 213 3.84 11.53 -10.28
C LEU A 213 4.57 11.01 -9.03
N LEU A 214 4.27 11.57 -7.85
CA LEU A 214 4.88 11.13 -6.59
C LEU A 214 4.45 9.72 -6.20
N SER A 215 3.16 9.37 -6.38
CA SER A 215 2.66 8.02 -6.11
C SER A 215 3.28 6.96 -7.02
N LEU A 216 3.53 7.29 -8.29
CA LEU A 216 4.20 6.39 -9.23
C LEU A 216 5.69 6.24 -8.89
N LYS A 217 6.34 7.31 -8.45
CA LYS A 217 7.76 7.30 -8.07
C LYS A 217 8.02 6.58 -6.74
N TYR A 218 7.08 6.68 -5.80
CA TYR A 218 7.19 6.11 -4.44
C TYR A 218 5.95 5.26 -4.09
N PRO A 219 5.80 4.07 -4.70
CA PRO A 219 4.60 3.25 -4.54
C PRO A 219 4.35 2.82 -3.08
N PHE A 220 5.40 2.53 -2.32
CA PHE A 220 5.31 2.15 -0.90
C PHE A 220 4.79 3.28 0.00
N HIS A 221 4.95 4.54 -0.42
CA HIS A 221 4.49 5.74 0.30
C HIS A 221 3.24 6.36 -0.32
N SER A 222 2.59 5.67 -1.26
CA SER A 222 1.47 6.21 -2.04
C SER A 222 0.31 6.73 -1.19
N SER A 223 0.03 6.08 -0.05
CA SER A 223 -1.01 6.49 0.91
C SER A 223 -0.74 7.83 1.59
N ILE A 224 0.52 8.26 1.64
CA ILE A 224 0.97 9.49 2.30
C ILE A 224 0.77 10.71 1.38
N PHE A 225 0.75 10.51 0.06
CA PHE A 225 0.49 11.58 -0.92
C PHE A 225 -1.02 11.87 -1.02
N THR A 226 -1.60 12.44 0.03
CA THR A 226 -2.95 12.98 -0.03
C THR A 226 -3.00 14.19 -0.97
N TRP A 227 -4.21 14.55 -1.43
CA TRP A 227 -4.36 15.67 -2.35
C TRP A 227 -3.95 16.99 -1.68
N GLU A 228 -4.30 17.18 -0.40
CA GLU A 228 -3.96 18.34 0.41
C GLU A 228 -2.44 18.47 0.55
N LYS A 229 -1.74 17.36 0.80
CA LYS A 229 -0.28 17.36 0.91
C LYS A 229 0.38 17.68 -0.43
N ALA A 230 -0.12 17.12 -1.54
CA ALA A 230 0.36 17.48 -2.86
C ALA A 230 0.13 18.97 -3.17
N GLU A 231 -0.98 19.55 -2.70
CA GLU A 231 -1.26 20.98 -2.88
C GLU A 231 -0.26 21.86 -2.10
N GLU A 232 0.07 21.49 -0.85
CA GLU A 232 1.10 22.14 -0.04
C GLU A 232 2.45 22.11 -0.76
N LEU A 233 2.90 20.92 -1.19
CA LEU A 233 4.15 20.74 -1.93
C LEU A 233 4.16 21.53 -3.25
N LYS A 234 3.02 21.60 -3.94
CA LYS A 234 2.86 22.42 -5.14
C LYS A 234 3.10 23.90 -4.83
N LEU A 235 2.44 24.42 -3.80
CA LEU A 235 2.52 25.85 -3.45
C LEU A 235 3.90 26.25 -2.93
N GLU A 236 4.60 25.35 -2.23
CA GLU A 236 5.90 25.63 -1.63
C GLU A 236 7.08 25.41 -2.59
N HIS A 237 6.97 24.44 -3.49
CA HIS A 237 8.13 23.96 -4.24
C HIS A 237 7.98 24.05 -5.75
N CYS A 238 6.78 24.15 -6.33
CA CYS A 238 6.67 24.14 -7.79
C CYS A 238 6.93 25.52 -8.43
N PHE A 239 7.42 25.50 -9.66
CA PHE A 239 7.73 26.68 -10.46
C PHE A 239 7.57 26.37 -11.95
N ILE A 240 7.39 27.40 -12.76
CA ILE A 240 7.27 27.28 -14.22
C ILE A 240 8.60 27.68 -14.84
N ALA A 241 9.16 26.76 -15.62
CA ALA A 241 10.38 27.01 -16.37
C ALA A 241 10.08 27.92 -17.59
N PRO A 242 10.88 28.97 -17.86
CA PRO A 242 10.72 29.78 -19.07
C PRO A 242 10.92 28.97 -20.37
N ASP A 243 11.83 27.99 -20.33
CA ASP A 243 12.06 27.00 -21.37
C ASP A 243 12.09 25.61 -20.72
N TYR A 244 11.03 24.84 -20.96
CA TYR A 244 10.85 23.52 -20.39
C TYR A 244 11.92 22.53 -20.84
N VAL A 245 12.30 22.55 -22.12
CA VAL A 245 13.23 21.55 -22.69
C VAL A 245 14.63 21.75 -22.13
N SER A 246 15.08 23.00 -22.05
CA SER A 246 16.36 23.32 -21.43
C SER A 246 16.40 22.97 -19.94
N GLU A 247 15.32 23.23 -19.20
CA GLU A 247 15.24 22.87 -17.78
C GLU A 247 15.23 21.35 -17.58
N ALA A 248 14.47 20.61 -18.38
CA ALA A 248 14.45 19.14 -18.34
C ALA A 248 15.83 18.53 -18.60
N ARG A 249 16.58 19.08 -19.57
CA ARG A 249 17.94 18.63 -19.90
C ARG A 249 18.90 18.79 -18.71
N LYS A 250 18.83 19.91 -17.99
CA LYS A 250 19.68 20.16 -16.79
C LYS A 250 19.50 19.10 -15.70
N PHE A 251 18.26 18.66 -15.50
CA PHE A 251 17.94 17.59 -14.54
C PHE A 251 18.37 16.21 -15.05
N GLN A 252 18.23 15.96 -16.35
CA GLN A 252 18.71 14.73 -16.98
C GLN A 252 20.23 14.59 -16.89
N GLU A 253 20.97 15.69 -17.03
CA GLU A 253 22.43 15.75 -16.96
C GLU A 253 22.98 15.78 -15.52
N GLY A 254 22.12 15.89 -14.50
CA GLY A 254 22.57 15.94 -13.10
C GLY A 254 23.43 17.16 -12.78
N THR A 255 23.15 18.30 -13.41
CA THR A 255 23.94 19.53 -13.19
C THR A 255 23.85 20.05 -11.74
N LYS A 256 24.83 20.83 -11.28
CA LYS A 256 24.79 21.49 -9.96
C LYS A 256 23.50 22.32 -9.75
N GLU A 257 23.03 23.00 -10.80
CA GLU A 257 21.75 23.73 -10.75
C GLU A 257 20.56 22.81 -10.47
N ALA A 258 20.56 21.58 -11.00
CA ALA A 258 19.50 20.60 -10.77
C ALA A 258 19.52 20.08 -9.32
N GLU A 259 20.70 19.86 -8.75
CA GLU A 259 20.87 19.51 -7.34
C GLU A 259 20.35 20.63 -6.41
N GLU A 260 20.74 21.88 -6.68
CA GLU A 260 20.28 23.06 -5.93
C GLU A 260 18.77 23.27 -6.01
N LYS A 261 18.15 22.89 -7.13
CA LYS A 261 16.69 22.91 -7.31
C LYS A 261 16.02 21.64 -6.81
N THR A 262 16.72 20.60 -6.41
CA THR A 262 16.06 19.42 -5.85
C THR A 262 15.58 19.74 -4.43
N ARG A 263 14.37 19.28 -4.09
CA ARG A 263 13.79 19.45 -2.75
C ARG A 263 13.51 18.08 -2.14
N TYR A 264 13.59 18.01 -0.82
CA TYR A 264 13.42 16.78 -0.06
C TYR A 264 12.31 16.96 0.95
N TRP A 265 11.45 15.97 1.06
CA TRP A 265 10.46 15.87 2.11
C TRP A 265 10.71 14.60 2.92
N GLN A 266 11.17 14.78 4.16
CA GLN A 266 11.44 13.68 5.09
C GLN A 266 10.14 13.19 5.72
N LEU A 267 9.84 11.91 5.53
CA LEU A 267 8.73 11.26 6.22
C LEU A 267 9.16 10.83 7.63
N PRO A 268 8.21 10.68 8.57
CA PRO A 268 8.49 10.13 9.89
C PRO A 268 9.13 8.74 9.75
N TRP A 269 10.34 8.58 10.29
CA TRP A 269 11.06 7.33 10.35
C TRP A 269 11.48 7.05 11.79
N ILE A 270 11.23 5.83 12.26
CA ILE A 270 11.69 5.36 13.56
C ILE A 270 12.72 4.26 13.26
N PRO A 271 13.97 4.42 13.70
CA PRO A 271 14.99 3.40 13.48
C PRO A 271 14.53 2.08 14.11
N PRO A 272 14.77 0.93 13.45
CA PRO A 272 14.50 -0.36 14.06
C PRO A 272 15.24 -0.44 15.41
N PRO A 273 14.62 -1.00 16.45
CA PRO A 273 15.29 -1.16 17.73
C PRO A 273 16.59 -1.94 17.50
N VAL A 274 17.70 -1.39 17.98
CA VAL A 274 18.98 -2.09 17.95
C VAL A 274 18.79 -3.35 18.78
N GLU A 275 18.87 -4.52 18.15
CA GLU A 275 18.96 -5.79 18.86
C GLU A 275 20.28 -5.78 19.64
N VAL A 276 20.23 -5.26 20.87
CA VAL A 276 21.35 -5.44 21.80
C VAL A 276 21.37 -6.94 22.09
N PRO A 277 22.47 -7.64 21.75
CA PRO A 277 22.57 -9.05 22.10
C PRO A 277 22.32 -9.18 23.61
N PRO A 278 21.50 -10.16 24.05
CA PRO A 278 21.19 -10.32 25.47
C PRO A 278 22.50 -10.41 26.25
N SER A 279 22.61 -9.68 27.36
CA SER A 279 23.84 -9.65 28.15
C SER A 279 24.19 -11.07 28.60
N GLU A 280 25.47 -11.32 28.89
CA GLU A 280 25.91 -12.63 29.42
C GLU A 280 25.07 -13.06 30.64
N GLU A 281 24.59 -12.09 31.42
CA GLU A 281 23.73 -12.30 32.58
C GLU A 281 22.31 -12.76 32.19
N GLU A 282 21.72 -12.23 31.10
CA GLU A 282 20.44 -12.69 30.59
C GLU A 282 20.51 -14.07 29.94
N ILE A 283 21.61 -14.35 29.23
CA ILE A 283 21.89 -15.67 28.66
C ILE A 283 22.06 -16.70 29.79
N ALA A 284 22.83 -16.36 30.83
CA ALA A 284 22.99 -17.20 32.02
C ALA A 284 21.66 -17.41 32.77
N ARG A 285 20.82 -16.38 32.88
CA ARG A 285 19.50 -16.49 33.52
C ARG A 285 18.56 -17.40 32.73
N LYS A 286 18.52 -17.28 31.39
CA LYS A 286 17.74 -18.18 30.52
C LYS A 286 18.27 -19.61 30.58
N ALA A 287 19.59 -19.80 30.59
CA ALA A 287 20.20 -21.12 30.77
C ALA A 287 19.84 -21.74 32.13
N ALA A 288 19.92 -20.97 33.23
CA ALA A 288 19.56 -21.42 34.57
C ALA A 288 18.06 -21.75 34.71
N ILE A 289 17.18 -21.01 34.03
CA ILE A 289 15.75 -21.34 33.97
C ILE A 289 15.53 -22.65 33.22
N ARG A 290 16.19 -22.83 32.07
CA ARG A 290 16.10 -24.05 31.26
C ARG A 290 16.65 -25.27 32.01
N GLU A 291 17.73 -25.08 32.75
CA GLU A 291 18.33 -26.11 33.61
C GLU A 291 17.39 -26.48 34.77
N LYS A 292 16.80 -25.50 35.46
CA LYS A 292 15.79 -25.75 36.51
C LYS A 292 14.56 -26.45 35.97
N GLN A 293 14.09 -26.10 34.77
CA GLN A 293 12.99 -26.80 34.11
C GLN A 293 13.37 -28.25 33.76
N GLY A 294 14.57 -28.47 33.23
CA GLY A 294 15.11 -29.80 32.97
C GLY A 294 15.29 -30.62 34.25
N GLN A 295 15.69 -30.00 35.36
CA GLN A 295 15.82 -30.64 36.67
C GLN A 295 14.45 -31.07 37.21
N ARG A 296 13.44 -30.19 37.17
CA ARG A 296 12.06 -30.54 37.55
C ARG A 296 11.48 -31.70 36.72
N LEU A 297 11.77 -31.73 35.42
CA LEU A 297 11.34 -32.83 34.55
C LEU A 297 12.02 -34.15 34.92
N ARG A 298 13.31 -34.12 35.28
CA ARG A 298 14.05 -35.30 35.76
C ARG A 298 13.50 -35.80 37.10
N GLU A 299 13.27 -34.90 38.06
CA GLU A 299 12.66 -35.21 39.35
C GLU A 299 11.24 -35.79 39.20
N MET A 300 10.43 -35.23 38.30
CA MET A 300 9.09 -35.75 38.01
C MET A 300 9.12 -37.13 37.33
N ALA A 301 10.10 -37.35 36.44
CA ALA A 301 10.30 -38.66 35.81
C ALA A 301 10.79 -39.70 36.82
N GLU A 302 11.68 -39.33 37.73
CA GLU A 302 12.17 -40.20 38.81
C GLU A 302 11.07 -40.53 39.83
N ALA A 303 10.25 -39.54 40.22
CA ALA A 303 9.09 -39.77 41.09
C ALA A 303 8.03 -40.68 40.44
N LYS A 304 7.79 -40.53 39.12
CA LYS A 304 6.94 -41.46 38.38
C LYS A 304 7.53 -42.86 38.32
N ARG A 305 8.84 -42.97 38.10
CA ARG A 305 9.55 -44.26 38.08
C ARG A 305 9.50 -44.95 39.45
N SER A 306 9.71 -44.23 40.55
CA SER A 306 9.63 -44.80 41.90
C SER A 306 8.20 -45.20 42.27
N SER A 307 7.18 -44.41 41.92
CA SER A 307 5.77 -44.80 42.08
C SER A 307 5.44 -46.08 41.32
N LYS A 308 5.91 -46.20 40.07
CA LYS A 308 5.70 -47.39 39.23
C LYS A 308 6.38 -48.63 39.82
N ILE A 309 7.60 -48.48 40.36
CA ILE A 309 8.31 -49.56 41.05
C ILE A 309 7.51 -50.01 42.27
N ASN A 310 7.06 -49.09 43.13
CA ASN A 310 6.25 -49.42 44.31
C ASN A 310 4.93 -50.12 43.96
N GLU A 311 4.24 -49.67 42.91
CA GLU A 311 3.02 -50.34 42.41
C GLU A 311 3.30 -51.79 42.01
N MET A 312 4.37 -52.02 41.24
CA MET A 312 4.76 -53.35 40.80
C MET A 312 5.26 -54.23 41.96
N GLU A 313 5.90 -53.67 42.98
CA GLU A 313 6.29 -54.43 44.20
C GLU A 313 5.07 -54.90 44.98
N ASN A 314 4.08 -54.03 45.16
CA ASN A 314 2.83 -54.37 45.83
C ASN A 314 2.05 -55.41 45.03
N GLU A 315 1.99 -55.25 43.71
CA GLU A 315 1.38 -56.23 42.80
C GLU A 315 2.08 -57.58 42.93
N LEU A 316 3.41 -57.62 42.86
CA LEU A 316 4.18 -58.85 43.04
C LEU A 316 3.92 -59.51 44.40
N HIS A 317 3.88 -58.72 45.48
CA HIS A 317 3.60 -59.22 46.82
C HIS A 317 2.21 -59.85 46.93
N SER A 318 1.20 -59.19 46.33
CA SER A 318 -0.18 -59.71 46.27
C SER A 318 -0.27 -61.01 45.45
N LEU A 319 0.42 -61.09 44.31
CA LEU A 319 0.46 -62.28 43.48
C LEU A 319 1.17 -63.44 44.18
N HIS A 320 2.29 -63.20 44.87
CA HIS A 320 2.96 -64.22 45.67
C HIS A 320 2.08 -64.72 46.82
N PHE A 321 1.31 -63.84 47.44
CA PHE A 321 0.34 -64.23 48.47
C PHE A 321 -0.77 -65.13 47.89
N LEU A 322 -1.29 -64.80 46.72
CA LEU A 322 -2.28 -65.62 46.00
C LEU A 322 -1.72 -67.00 45.61
N VAL A 323 -0.47 -67.08 45.13
CA VAL A 323 0.19 -68.37 44.84
C VAL A 323 0.32 -69.20 46.11
N LYS A 324 0.70 -68.59 47.23
CA LYS A 324 0.84 -69.30 48.51
C LYS A 324 -0.51 -69.78 49.08
N GLN A 325 -1.59 -69.03 48.85
CA GLN A 325 -2.95 -69.46 49.19
C GLN A 325 -3.40 -70.61 48.29
N LEU A 326 -3.10 -70.53 47.00
CA LEU A 326 -3.40 -71.59 46.02
C LEU A 326 -2.74 -72.93 46.39
N ASP A 327 -1.53 -72.91 46.96
CA ASP A 327 -0.84 -74.12 47.45
C ASP A 327 -1.49 -74.78 48.68
N GLN A 328 -2.44 -74.10 49.35
CA GLN A 328 -3.14 -74.60 50.53
C GLN A 328 -4.57 -75.07 50.24
N VAL A 329 -5.05 -74.89 49.01
CA VAL A 329 -6.41 -75.29 48.57
C VAL A 329 -6.37 -76.74 48.06
N GLU A 330 -7.36 -77.55 48.42
CA GLU A 330 -7.46 -78.94 47.92
C GLU A 330 -7.78 -78.96 46.41
N GLU A 331 -7.31 -79.98 45.69
CA GLU A 331 -7.32 -80.02 44.21
C GLU A 331 -8.72 -79.82 43.59
N ASP A 332 -9.77 -80.27 44.28
CA ASP A 332 -11.15 -80.15 43.81
C ASP A 332 -11.70 -78.70 43.85
N ASP A 333 -11.14 -77.85 44.71
CA ASP A 333 -11.61 -76.47 44.93
C ASP A 333 -10.79 -75.40 44.19
N ILE A 334 -9.66 -75.79 43.57
CA ILE A 334 -8.77 -74.90 42.79
C ILE A 334 -9.50 -74.11 41.68
N PRO A 335 -10.41 -74.69 40.88
CA PRO A 335 -11.12 -73.94 39.84
C PRO A 335 -12.00 -72.81 40.39
N SER A 336 -12.57 -72.99 41.59
CA SER A 336 -13.41 -71.96 42.23
C SER A 336 -12.57 -70.80 42.74
N PHE A 337 -11.43 -71.07 43.38
CA PHE A 337 -10.49 -70.06 43.88
C PHE A 337 -9.87 -69.22 42.76
N LEU A 338 -9.52 -69.86 41.64
CA LEU A 338 -8.96 -69.17 40.47
C LEU A 338 -10.01 -68.28 39.78
N SER A 339 -11.28 -68.72 39.70
CA SER A 339 -12.39 -67.90 39.21
C SER A 339 -12.63 -66.65 40.07
N ASP A 340 -12.60 -66.78 41.40
CA ASP A 340 -12.83 -65.67 42.32
C ASP A 340 -11.68 -64.65 42.34
N THR A 341 -10.46 -65.08 42.02
CA THR A 341 -9.26 -64.23 41.96
C THR A 341 -8.99 -63.68 40.56
N GLY A 342 -9.75 -64.11 39.55
CA GLY A 342 -9.70 -63.59 38.18
C GLY A 342 -8.63 -64.20 37.27
N TYR A 343 -8.06 -65.36 37.63
CA TYR A 343 -7.07 -66.08 36.82
C TYR A 343 -7.67 -67.37 36.24
N ALA A 344 -7.38 -67.71 34.99
CA ALA A 344 -7.98 -68.89 34.35
C ALA A 344 -7.22 -70.19 34.64
N SER A 345 -5.95 -70.10 35.08
CA SER A 345 -5.14 -71.27 35.44
C SER A 345 -3.98 -70.91 36.37
N ARG A 346 -3.46 -71.92 37.09
CA ARG A 346 -2.24 -71.80 37.91
C ARG A 346 -1.03 -71.30 37.09
N GLN A 347 -0.87 -71.80 35.87
CA GLN A 347 0.21 -71.38 34.97
C GLN A 347 0.10 -69.92 34.54
N GLU A 348 -1.11 -69.38 34.41
CA GLU A 348 -1.33 -67.97 34.11
C GLU A 348 -0.91 -67.07 35.28
N LEU A 349 -1.24 -67.48 36.51
CA LEU A 349 -0.83 -66.77 37.72
C LEU A 349 0.70 -66.75 37.88
N GLU A 350 1.36 -67.91 37.72
CA GLU A 350 2.83 -68.03 37.78
C GLU A 350 3.53 -67.26 36.62
N SER A 351 2.95 -67.27 35.40
CA SER A 351 3.42 -66.47 34.28
C SER A 351 3.33 -64.97 34.55
N THR A 352 2.26 -64.54 35.23
CA THR A 352 2.04 -63.13 35.58
C THR A 352 3.03 -62.68 36.65
N VAL A 353 3.31 -63.52 37.65
CA VAL A 353 4.40 -63.29 38.63
C VAL A 353 5.74 -63.11 37.93
N SER A 354 6.10 -63.98 36.98
CA SER A 354 7.36 -63.88 36.25
C SER A 354 7.46 -62.60 35.40
N LYS A 355 6.38 -62.23 34.71
CA LYS A 355 6.30 -60.99 33.91
C LYS A 355 6.43 -59.73 34.77
N VAL A 356 5.73 -59.66 35.90
CA VAL A 356 5.80 -58.53 36.83
C VAL A 356 7.20 -58.46 37.48
N THR A 357 7.81 -59.60 37.81
CA THR A 357 9.20 -59.66 38.32
C THR A 357 10.21 -59.11 37.31
N GLN A 358 10.10 -59.50 36.04
CA GLN A 358 11.01 -59.03 35.00
C GLN A 358 10.81 -57.54 34.69
N ALA A 359 9.56 -57.07 34.71
CA ALA A 359 9.24 -55.65 34.59
C ALA A 359 9.79 -54.82 35.75
N LEU A 360 9.71 -55.35 36.99
CA LEU A 360 10.28 -54.74 38.18
C LEU A 360 11.81 -54.60 38.09
N ARG A 361 12.52 -55.68 37.71
CA ARG A 361 13.98 -55.67 37.53
C ARG A 361 14.41 -54.63 36.49
N LYS A 362 13.72 -54.59 35.34
CA LYS A 362 13.98 -53.60 34.28
C LYS A 362 13.70 -52.16 34.76
N ALA A 363 12.65 -51.97 35.54
CA ALA A 363 12.32 -50.67 36.11
C ALA A 363 13.31 -50.23 37.20
N ARG A 364 13.89 -51.14 37.98
CA ARG A 364 14.96 -50.86 38.97
C ARG A 364 16.33 -50.67 38.33
N GLY A 365 16.53 -51.14 37.10
CA GLY A 365 17.80 -51.01 36.37
C GLY A 365 18.86 -52.00 36.83
N GLU A 366 18.43 -53.13 37.42
CA GLU A 366 19.31 -54.23 37.79
C GLU A 366 19.80 -54.94 36.50
N PRO A 367 21.10 -55.29 36.40
CA PRO A 367 21.60 -56.09 35.28
C PRO A 367 20.96 -57.49 35.29
N LYS A 368 20.76 -58.08 34.11
CA LYS A 368 20.26 -59.46 33.96
C LYS A 368 21.24 -60.44 34.62
N ASP A 369 20.73 -61.49 35.26
CA ASP A 369 21.56 -62.61 35.75
C ASP A 369 22.30 -63.27 34.56
N GLU A 370 23.60 -63.52 34.71
CA GLU A 370 24.54 -64.09 33.71
C GLU A 370 24.26 -65.57 33.36
N THR A 371 23.10 -66.13 33.74
CA THR A 371 22.69 -67.50 33.36
C THR A 371 21.82 -67.57 32.10
N ASP A 372 21.51 -66.43 31.49
CA ASP A 372 20.82 -66.34 30.19
C ASP A 372 21.72 -65.78 29.05
N GLU A 373 23.04 -65.72 29.25
CA GLU A 373 24.00 -65.19 28.26
C GLU A 373 24.76 -66.25 27.44
N PHE A 374 24.31 -67.51 27.44
CA PHE A 374 24.86 -68.57 26.58
C PHE A 374 23.96 -69.01 25.42
N GLU A 375 23.17 -68.11 24.84
CA GLU A 375 22.51 -68.34 23.54
C GLU A 375 22.55 -67.11 22.61
N GLU A 376 23.74 -66.57 22.34
CA GLU A 376 23.96 -65.65 21.20
C GLU A 376 25.03 -66.13 20.21
N ASN A 377 25.18 -67.45 20.06
CA ASN A 377 25.85 -68.05 18.91
C ASN A 377 25.24 -69.42 18.55
N THR A 378 23.95 -69.41 18.27
CA THR A 378 23.26 -70.52 17.59
C THR A 378 22.94 -70.12 16.15
N ASP A 379 23.08 -71.10 15.26
CA ASP A 379 22.93 -70.95 13.81
C ASP A 379 21.59 -70.29 13.47
N SER A 380 21.56 -69.51 12.37
CA SER A 380 20.42 -68.65 11.99
C SER A 380 19.07 -69.36 11.81
N ASN A 381 19.07 -70.70 11.82
CA ASN A 381 17.89 -71.56 11.80
C ASN A 381 17.20 -71.71 13.17
N GLU A 382 17.89 -71.49 14.29
CA GLU A 382 17.32 -71.70 15.63
C GLU A 382 16.70 -70.42 16.22
N LYS A 383 17.23 -69.22 15.91
CA LYS A 383 16.73 -67.94 16.46
C LYS A 383 15.38 -67.49 15.85
N TYR A 384 15.03 -67.98 14.66
CA TYR A 384 13.76 -67.67 13.97
C TYR A 384 13.20 -68.89 13.21
N PRO A 385 12.72 -69.93 13.92
CA PRO A 385 12.45 -71.25 13.35
C PRO A 385 11.30 -71.28 12.34
N LEU A 386 10.38 -70.30 12.39
CA LEU A 386 9.21 -70.26 11.50
C LEU A 386 9.49 -69.59 10.15
N ILE A 387 10.62 -68.88 10.00
CA ILE A 387 10.92 -68.12 8.78
C ILE A 387 11.09 -69.05 7.56
N ASN A 388 11.62 -70.27 7.76
CA ASN A 388 11.95 -71.21 6.70
C ASN A 388 10.88 -72.30 6.45
N VAL A 389 9.75 -72.28 7.17
CA VAL A 389 8.63 -73.23 7.00
C VAL A 389 7.59 -72.66 6.02
N PRO A 390 7.16 -73.39 4.95
CA PRO A 390 6.16 -72.89 4.00
C PRO A 390 4.80 -72.57 4.63
N ASP A 391 4.14 -71.51 4.17
CA ASP A 391 2.89 -70.97 4.78
C ASP A 391 1.74 -71.99 4.80
N ASN A 392 1.75 -72.94 3.86
CA ASN A 392 0.77 -73.99 3.67
C ASN A 392 0.79 -75.04 4.80
N MET A 393 1.86 -75.06 5.59
CA MET A 393 2.13 -76.00 6.68
C MET A 393 1.93 -75.34 8.06
N LEU A 394 1.46 -74.09 8.10
CA LEU A 394 1.36 -73.28 9.32
C LEU A 394 -0.09 -72.94 9.65
N THR A 395 -0.42 -72.97 10.94
CA THR A 395 -1.72 -72.47 11.43
C THR A 395 -1.82 -70.95 11.31
N PRO A 396 -3.03 -70.35 11.31
CA PRO A 396 -3.21 -68.90 11.20
C PRO A 396 -2.44 -68.08 12.27
N GLU A 397 -2.28 -68.64 13.46
CA GLU A 397 -1.50 -68.04 14.55
C GLU A 397 0.01 -68.12 14.28
N GLN A 398 0.49 -69.27 13.77
CA GLN A 398 1.90 -69.44 13.41
C GLN A 398 2.33 -68.57 12.21
N ILE A 399 1.41 -68.26 11.28
CA ILE A 399 1.67 -67.30 10.19
C ILE A 399 1.84 -65.88 10.76
N LYS A 400 1.10 -65.52 11.81
CA LYS A 400 1.19 -64.22 12.47
C LYS A 400 2.52 -64.07 13.21
N ASP A 401 3.01 -65.13 13.85
CA ASP A 401 4.30 -65.15 14.52
C ASP A 401 5.48 -65.24 13.54
N LYS A 402 5.35 -65.95 12.41
CA LYS A 402 6.31 -65.90 11.30
C LYS A 402 6.52 -64.47 10.78
N LYS A 403 5.45 -63.69 10.64
CA LYS A 403 5.52 -62.27 10.23
C LYS A 403 6.24 -61.41 11.27
N LYS A 404 6.01 -61.64 12.57
CA LYS A 404 6.73 -60.93 13.64
C LYS A 404 8.22 -61.27 13.66
N GLN A 405 8.58 -62.55 13.50
CA GLN A 405 9.98 -62.99 13.43
C GLN A 405 10.70 -62.38 12.23
N LEU A 406 10.05 -62.36 11.07
CA LEU A 406 10.58 -61.72 9.87
C LEU A 406 10.81 -60.22 10.06
N PHE A 407 9.87 -59.52 10.71
CA PHE A 407 9.98 -58.09 11.02
C PHE A 407 11.12 -57.77 12.00
N LEU A 408 11.31 -58.59 13.04
CA LEU A 408 12.40 -58.41 14.01
C LEU A 408 13.76 -58.58 13.34
N LYS A 409 13.92 -59.66 12.55
CA LYS A 409 15.15 -59.94 11.77
C LYS A 409 15.49 -58.82 10.80
N THR A 410 14.52 -58.35 10.02
CA THR A 410 14.71 -57.25 9.06
C THR A 410 15.05 -55.92 9.75
N THR A 411 14.48 -55.64 10.92
CA THR A 411 14.77 -54.41 11.67
C THR A 411 16.18 -54.42 12.25
N THR A 412 16.64 -55.54 12.80
CA THR A 412 18.01 -55.67 13.35
C THR A 412 19.07 -55.68 12.24
N GLU A 413 18.83 -56.41 11.15
CA GLU A 413 19.74 -56.43 9.99
C GLU A 413 19.79 -55.06 9.28
N GLY A 414 18.66 -54.36 9.19
CA GLY A 414 18.59 -53.01 8.61
C GLY A 414 19.40 -51.98 9.41
N ARG A 415 19.36 -52.03 10.74
CA ARG A 415 20.19 -51.16 11.59
C ARG A 415 21.68 -51.45 11.46
N LEU A 416 22.06 -52.73 11.37
CA LEU A 416 23.46 -53.12 11.20
C LEU A 416 24.01 -52.68 9.84
N ARG A 417 23.25 -52.90 8.77
CA ARG A 417 23.60 -52.46 7.40
C ARG A 417 23.69 -50.93 7.28
N ALA A 418 22.77 -50.19 7.91
CA ALA A 418 22.82 -48.73 7.90
C ALA A 418 24.07 -48.17 8.61
N ARG A 419 24.51 -48.84 9.70
CA ARG A 419 25.74 -48.45 10.41
C ARG A 419 27.00 -48.82 9.63
N GLN A 420 27.03 -50.00 9.01
CA GLN A 420 28.13 -50.42 8.14
C GLN A 420 28.27 -49.51 6.91
N LYS A 421 27.16 -49.18 6.24
CA LYS A 421 27.16 -48.30 5.06
C LYS A 421 27.69 -46.90 5.39
N ARG A 422 27.34 -46.33 6.55
CA ARG A 422 27.89 -45.03 6.99
C ARG A 422 29.40 -45.09 7.23
N ASN A 423 29.87 -46.15 7.89
CA ASN A 423 31.30 -46.33 8.13
C ASN A 423 32.07 -46.56 6.82
N GLU A 424 31.50 -47.29 5.85
CA GLU A 424 32.10 -47.48 4.53
C GLU A 424 32.13 -46.19 3.71
N GLU A 425 31.04 -45.40 3.71
CA GLU A 425 30.97 -44.09 3.02
C GLU A 425 31.98 -43.09 3.60
N GLU A 426 32.18 -43.08 4.93
CA GLU A 426 33.21 -42.24 5.58
C GLU A 426 34.62 -42.67 5.18
N LEU A 427 34.90 -43.97 5.18
CA LEU A 427 36.22 -44.52 4.87
C LEU A 427 36.57 -44.40 3.37
N GLU A 428 35.57 -44.46 2.49
CA GLU A 428 35.72 -44.21 1.05
C GLU A 428 35.94 -42.72 0.75
N LYS A 429 35.26 -41.82 1.46
CA LYS A 429 35.48 -40.37 1.38
C LYS A 429 36.89 -39.99 1.84
N GLU A 430 37.38 -40.63 2.91
CA GLU A 430 38.74 -40.39 3.42
C GLU A 430 39.81 -40.90 2.42
N ARG A 431 39.62 -42.10 1.84
CA ARG A 431 40.50 -42.60 0.78
C ARG A 431 40.52 -41.71 -0.46
N ARG A 432 39.36 -41.20 -0.89
CA ARG A 432 39.26 -40.30 -2.05
C ARG A 432 40.01 -38.99 -1.82
N ASN A 433 39.90 -38.42 -0.63
CA ASN A 433 40.62 -37.19 -0.27
C ASN A 433 42.14 -37.41 -0.25
N GLN A 434 42.61 -38.56 0.25
CA GLN A 434 44.04 -38.90 0.27
C GLN A 434 44.61 -39.04 -1.15
N LEU A 435 43.90 -39.75 -2.04
CA LEU A 435 44.29 -39.89 -3.45
C LEU A 435 44.32 -38.52 -4.17
N GLU A 436 43.35 -37.65 -3.88
CA GLU A 436 43.28 -36.31 -4.44
C GLU A 436 44.45 -35.41 -3.98
N GLU A 437 44.86 -35.53 -2.71
CA GLU A 437 46.05 -34.86 -2.16
C GLU A 437 47.36 -35.38 -2.73
N GLU A 438 47.47 -36.69 -2.99
CA GLU A 438 48.64 -37.28 -3.65
C GLU A 438 48.79 -36.79 -5.10
N ARG A 439 47.69 -36.77 -5.89
CA ARG A 439 47.71 -36.22 -7.27
C ARG A 439 48.14 -34.76 -7.30
N ARG A 440 47.69 -33.96 -6.31
CA ARG A 440 48.11 -32.55 -6.17
C ARG A 440 49.61 -32.43 -5.91
N ARG A 441 50.20 -33.35 -5.13
CA ARG A 441 51.63 -33.32 -4.77
C ARG A 441 52.52 -33.77 -5.94
N GLU A 442 52.07 -34.72 -6.74
CA GLU A 442 52.85 -35.26 -7.86
C GLU A 442 52.97 -34.29 -9.06
N ASN A 443 51.87 -33.61 -9.45
CA ASN A 443 51.91 -32.65 -10.55
C ASN A 443 50.91 -31.49 -10.35
N PRO A 444 51.32 -30.41 -9.67
CA PRO A 444 50.41 -29.34 -9.25
C PRO A 444 49.88 -28.50 -10.43
N GLU A 445 50.64 -28.32 -11.51
CA GLU A 445 50.21 -27.55 -12.68
C GLU A 445 49.11 -28.28 -13.45
N PHE A 446 49.29 -29.58 -13.69
CA PHE A 446 48.29 -30.41 -14.37
C PHE A 446 46.99 -30.54 -13.57
N TYR A 447 47.09 -30.68 -12.24
CA TYR A 447 45.92 -30.72 -11.35
C TYR A 447 45.14 -29.40 -11.38
N LEU A 448 45.81 -28.25 -11.42
CA LEU A 448 45.16 -26.94 -11.53
C LEU A 448 44.43 -26.78 -12.87
N GLU A 449 45.04 -27.22 -13.97
CA GLU A 449 44.43 -27.18 -15.31
C GLU A 449 43.20 -28.09 -15.40
N GLU A 450 43.28 -29.31 -14.85
CA GLU A 450 42.16 -30.26 -14.75
C GLU A 450 40.99 -29.66 -13.94
N MET A 451 41.28 -29.04 -12.79
CA MET A 451 40.28 -28.39 -11.94
C MET A 451 39.60 -27.19 -12.62
N ARG A 452 40.35 -26.37 -13.37
CA ARG A 452 39.78 -25.27 -14.16
C ARG A 452 38.89 -25.77 -15.29
N ALA A 453 39.25 -26.88 -15.94
CA ALA A 453 38.45 -27.51 -16.99
C ALA A 453 37.13 -28.05 -16.42
N GLN A 454 37.18 -28.75 -15.29
CA GLN A 454 36.00 -29.26 -14.59
C GLN A 454 35.07 -28.13 -14.14
N TYR A 455 35.62 -27.05 -13.57
CA TYR A 455 34.83 -25.87 -13.18
C TYR A 455 34.08 -25.26 -14.38
N LYS A 456 34.74 -25.14 -15.53
CA LYS A 456 34.12 -24.59 -16.75
C LYS A 456 33.00 -25.49 -17.28
N GLU A 457 33.21 -26.80 -17.29
CA GLU A 457 32.20 -27.77 -17.75
C GLU A 457 30.95 -27.75 -16.87
N VAL A 458 31.12 -27.73 -15.54
CA VAL A 458 30.01 -27.65 -14.59
C VAL A 458 29.27 -26.30 -14.73
N LEU A 459 30.00 -25.20 -14.90
CA LEU A 459 29.42 -23.87 -15.09
C LEU A 459 28.52 -23.82 -16.33
N GLU A 460 28.98 -24.37 -17.46
CA GLU A 460 28.18 -24.44 -18.70
C GLU A 460 26.91 -25.28 -18.53
N ARG A 461 26.97 -26.39 -17.78
CA ARG A 461 25.79 -27.21 -17.46
C ARG A 461 24.77 -26.45 -16.61
N VAL A 462 25.22 -25.72 -15.59
CA VAL A 462 24.36 -24.88 -14.73
C VAL A 462 23.71 -23.75 -15.54
N GLU A 463 24.47 -23.06 -16.40
CA GLU A 463 23.92 -22.00 -17.26
C GLU A 463 22.90 -22.52 -18.28
N GLN A 464 23.16 -23.67 -18.91
CA GLN A 464 22.21 -24.30 -19.85
C GLN A 464 20.88 -24.65 -19.16
N LYS A 465 20.93 -25.22 -17.95
CA LYS A 465 19.73 -25.50 -17.14
C LYS A 465 18.97 -24.21 -16.79
N LYS A 466 19.66 -23.13 -16.42
CA LYS A 466 19.03 -21.82 -16.15
C LYS A 466 18.33 -21.25 -17.40
N ARG A 467 18.95 -21.35 -18.58
CA ARG A 467 18.35 -20.90 -19.87
C ARG A 467 17.11 -21.70 -20.26
N LEU A 468 17.08 -23.00 -19.99
CA LEU A 468 15.92 -23.85 -20.24
C LEU A 468 14.72 -23.50 -19.32
N LYS A 469 15.00 -23.09 -18.07
CA LYS A 469 13.96 -22.64 -17.12
C LYS A 469 13.35 -21.28 -17.49
N THR A 470 14.14 -20.33 -18.02
CA THR A 470 13.64 -18.99 -18.38
C THR A 470 12.83 -18.95 -19.68
N ASN A 471 13.13 -19.81 -20.66
CA ASN A 471 12.39 -19.86 -21.94
C ASN A 471 11.02 -20.55 -21.86
N GLY A 472 10.74 -21.32 -20.80
CA GLY A 472 9.44 -22.00 -20.61
C GLY A 472 8.26 -21.08 -20.25
N SER A 473 8.51 -19.81 -19.96
CA SER A 473 7.49 -18.88 -19.42
C SER A 473 6.92 -17.89 -20.44
N ASN A 474 7.42 -17.86 -21.69
CA ASN A 474 6.99 -16.90 -22.72
C ASN A 474 6.33 -17.59 -23.93
N THR A 475 5.10 -18.09 -23.75
CA THR A 475 4.15 -18.24 -24.86
C THR A 475 2.87 -17.43 -24.59
N ASN A 476 2.61 -16.49 -25.50
CA ASN A 476 1.52 -15.51 -25.46
C ASN A 476 0.13 -16.13 -25.69
N GLY A 477 -0.87 -15.51 -25.07
CA GLY A 477 -2.23 -16.05 -24.91
C GLY A 477 -3.22 -15.88 -26.07
N ASN A 478 -4.33 -16.61 -25.97
CA ASN A 478 -5.68 -16.15 -26.32
C ASN A 478 -6.71 -17.19 -25.85
N GLN A 479 -7.54 -16.85 -24.85
CA GLN A 479 -8.97 -17.25 -24.75
C GLN A 479 -9.57 -16.75 -23.43
N LYS A 480 -10.50 -15.80 -23.53
CA LYS A 480 -11.49 -15.50 -22.48
C LYS A 480 -12.63 -16.52 -22.59
N SER A 481 -12.86 -17.30 -21.54
CA SER A 481 -14.21 -17.66 -21.08
C SER A 481 -14.14 -18.17 -19.64
N GLY A 482 -15.14 -17.82 -18.84
CA GLY A 482 -15.12 -17.94 -17.40
C GLY A 482 -14.98 -19.38 -16.89
N ASN A 483 -14.16 -19.54 -15.86
CA ASN A 483 -14.45 -20.47 -14.77
C ASN A 483 -13.60 -20.10 -13.55
N VAL A 484 -14.22 -20.28 -12.39
CA VAL A 484 -13.71 -20.08 -11.04
C VAL A 484 -12.31 -20.70 -10.86
N GLY A 485 -11.49 -20.03 -10.05
CA GLY A 485 -10.07 -20.28 -9.78
C GLY A 485 -9.59 -21.72 -9.99
N ARG A 486 -8.74 -21.90 -10.99
CA ARG A 486 -7.97 -23.13 -11.18
C ARG A 486 -6.64 -22.96 -10.44
N GLY A 487 -6.65 -23.36 -9.17
CA GLY A 487 -5.45 -23.42 -8.34
C GLY A 487 -4.35 -24.27 -8.99
N GLU A 488 -3.11 -23.91 -8.67
CA GLU A 488 -1.92 -24.69 -8.98
C GLU A 488 -2.19 -26.18 -8.73
N ARG A 489 -1.80 -27.04 -9.68
CA ARG A 489 -1.89 -28.48 -9.47
C ARG A 489 -0.88 -28.87 -8.39
N LEU A 490 -1.37 -28.96 -7.16
CA LEU A 490 -0.65 -29.51 -6.02
C LEU A 490 -0.07 -30.88 -6.38
N SER A 491 1.23 -31.08 -6.13
CA SER A 491 1.90 -32.38 -6.21
C SER A 491 1.15 -33.44 -5.39
N ALA A 492 1.23 -34.71 -5.80
CA ALA A 492 0.53 -35.82 -5.15
C ALA A 492 0.80 -35.88 -3.64
N ALA A 493 2.04 -35.60 -3.21
CA ALA A 493 2.42 -35.53 -1.80
C ALA A 493 1.73 -34.37 -1.05
N LYS A 494 1.61 -33.21 -1.70
CA LYS A 494 0.95 -32.02 -1.14
C LYS A 494 -0.57 -32.23 -1.02
N ARG A 495 -1.16 -33.02 -1.92
CA ARG A 495 -2.58 -33.40 -1.92
C ARG A 495 -2.90 -34.43 -0.83
N GLU A 496 -2.01 -35.41 -0.63
CA GLU A 496 -2.14 -36.40 0.44
C GLU A 496 -1.95 -35.75 1.83
N ARG A 497 -1.01 -34.80 1.96
CA ARG A 497 -0.84 -33.97 3.17
C ARG A 497 -2.09 -33.17 3.51
N MET A 498 -2.68 -32.50 2.52
CA MET A 498 -3.91 -31.71 2.73
C MET A 498 -5.10 -32.61 3.09
N ARG A 499 -5.18 -33.81 2.53
CA ARG A 499 -6.18 -34.83 2.88
C ARG A 499 -5.99 -35.34 4.32
N LEU A 500 -4.76 -35.62 4.75
CA LEU A 500 -4.44 -36.07 6.11
C LEU A 500 -4.71 -34.98 7.16
N LEU A 501 -4.35 -33.72 6.87
CA LEU A 501 -4.68 -32.56 7.71
C LEU A 501 -6.19 -32.36 7.85
N THR A 502 -6.94 -32.50 6.75
CA THR A 502 -8.39 -32.38 6.77
C THR A 502 -9.04 -33.53 7.55
N THR A 503 -8.48 -34.74 7.47
CA THR A 503 -9.00 -35.91 8.19
C THR A 503 -8.70 -35.81 9.70
N ALA A 504 -7.50 -35.36 10.08
CA ALA A 504 -7.13 -35.13 11.48
C ALA A 504 -7.94 -34.00 12.14
N ALA A 505 -8.31 -32.97 11.36
CA ALA A 505 -9.08 -31.82 11.85
C ALA A 505 -10.59 -32.08 12.00
N PHE A 506 -11.18 -33.05 11.26
CA PHE A 506 -12.63 -33.24 11.21
C PHE A 506 -13.17 -34.45 11.97
N ASP A 507 -12.33 -35.40 12.40
CA ASP A 507 -12.84 -36.67 12.93
C ASP A 507 -13.18 -36.68 14.43
N ARG A 508 -13.23 -35.51 15.10
CA ARG A 508 -13.59 -35.44 16.52
C ARG A 508 -14.53 -34.28 16.79
N GLY A 509 -15.82 -34.59 16.72
CA GLY A 509 -16.91 -33.63 16.91
C GLY A 509 -16.79 -32.78 18.18
N LYS A 510 -17.22 -31.52 18.03
CA LYS A 510 -17.21 -30.39 18.99
C LYS A 510 -15.88 -29.64 19.11
N GLY A 511 -15.59 -28.79 18.12
CA GLY A 511 -15.13 -27.39 18.26
C GLY A 511 -13.89 -27.03 19.10
N GLU A 512 -13.23 -27.97 19.78
CA GLU A 512 -12.02 -27.74 20.55
C GLU A 512 -10.85 -28.49 19.91
N ASP A 513 -9.80 -27.73 19.59
CA ASP A 513 -8.56 -28.24 19.05
C ASP A 513 -7.84 -29.05 20.14
N THR A 514 -7.75 -30.36 19.92
CA THR A 514 -7.10 -31.32 20.82
C THR A 514 -5.85 -31.93 20.21
N PHE A 515 -5.34 -31.34 19.12
CA PHE A 515 -4.17 -31.83 18.40
C PHE A 515 -2.90 -31.71 19.26
N GLY A 516 -2.21 -32.84 19.50
CA GLY A 516 -1.01 -32.94 20.35
C GLY A 516 -1.24 -33.58 21.72
N ALA A 517 -2.48 -33.94 22.06
CA ALA A 517 -2.83 -34.62 23.31
C ALA A 517 -2.55 -36.15 23.30
N LYS A 518 -2.35 -36.76 22.12
CA LYS A 518 -1.97 -38.17 21.97
C LYS A 518 -0.61 -38.31 21.28
N ASP A 519 0.16 -39.33 21.66
CA ASP A 519 1.48 -39.65 21.09
C ASP A 519 1.44 -39.93 19.56
N GLU A 520 0.27 -40.30 19.03
CA GLU A 520 0.03 -40.54 17.60
C GLU A 520 0.13 -39.24 16.77
N ASP A 521 -0.25 -38.10 17.33
CA ASP A 521 -0.19 -36.78 16.65
C ASP A 521 1.27 -36.34 16.44
N TRP A 522 2.16 -36.74 17.34
CA TRP A 522 3.61 -36.50 17.25
C TRP A 522 4.27 -37.36 16.17
N GLN A 523 3.76 -38.57 15.91
CA GLN A 523 4.22 -39.40 14.80
C GLN A 523 3.82 -38.80 13.45
N LEU A 524 2.65 -38.16 13.37
CA LEU A 524 2.21 -37.42 12.19
C LEU A 524 3.11 -36.20 11.94
N TYR A 525 3.53 -35.50 13.00
CA TYR A 525 4.51 -34.41 12.92
C TYR A 525 5.86 -34.87 12.36
N LYS A 526 6.33 -36.04 12.81
CA LYS A 526 7.61 -36.63 12.41
C LYS A 526 7.60 -37.18 10.97
N LEU A 527 6.44 -37.63 10.49
CA LEU A 527 6.24 -38.03 9.09
C LEU A 527 6.12 -36.80 8.18
N MET A 528 5.45 -35.72 8.64
CA MET A 528 5.34 -34.45 7.91
C MET A 528 6.63 -33.63 7.86
N SER A 529 7.53 -33.78 8.84
CA SER A 529 8.81 -33.08 8.85
C SER A 529 9.88 -33.77 7.99
N LYS A 530 9.74 -35.07 7.71
CA LYS A 530 10.77 -35.86 7.02
C LYS A 530 10.80 -35.64 5.51
N ASP A 531 9.66 -35.28 4.91
CA ASP A 531 9.58 -34.98 3.47
C ASP A 531 9.67 -33.46 3.16
N HIS A 532 9.87 -32.61 4.18
CA HIS A 532 10.05 -31.16 3.99
C HIS A 532 11.50 -30.75 3.74
N GLU A 533 12.47 -31.62 4.03
CA GLU A 533 13.89 -31.29 3.84
C GLU A 533 14.53 -31.99 2.64
N GLU A 534 13.80 -32.87 1.93
CA GLU A 534 14.42 -33.73 0.90
C GLU A 534 14.12 -33.37 -0.56
N ASP A 535 13.17 -32.47 -0.87
CA ASP A 535 12.81 -32.16 -2.28
C ASP A 535 12.78 -30.68 -2.71
N ASP A 536 12.89 -29.68 -1.82
CA ASP A 536 12.93 -28.26 -2.23
C ASP A 536 14.23 -27.50 -1.83
N GLU A 537 15.19 -28.15 -1.15
CA GLU A 537 16.51 -27.57 -0.82
C GLU A 537 17.67 -28.58 -0.93
N ARG A 538 17.65 -29.51 -1.89
CA ARG A 538 18.92 -30.05 -2.37
C ARG A 538 19.46 -29.07 -3.41
N PRO A 539 20.65 -28.48 -3.21
CA PRO A 539 21.31 -27.77 -4.31
C PRO A 539 21.31 -28.71 -5.52
N ASP A 540 20.97 -28.21 -6.71
CA ASP A 540 21.13 -28.98 -7.94
C ASP A 540 22.54 -29.58 -7.88
N SER A 541 22.71 -30.89 -8.08
CA SER A 541 23.99 -31.58 -7.80
C SER A 541 25.17 -30.85 -8.46
N ASP A 542 24.91 -30.22 -9.61
CA ASP A 542 25.84 -29.41 -10.39
C ASP A 542 26.14 -28.04 -9.74
N GLU A 543 25.19 -27.39 -9.05
CA GLU A 543 25.41 -26.13 -8.32
C GLU A 543 26.22 -26.33 -7.03
N ALA A 544 25.98 -27.43 -6.28
CA ALA A 544 26.83 -27.80 -5.15
C ALA A 544 28.25 -28.19 -5.60
N GLU A 545 28.37 -28.90 -6.73
CA GLU A 545 29.65 -29.25 -7.33
C GLU A 545 30.41 -27.98 -7.79
N LEU A 546 29.72 -27.02 -8.42
CA LEU A 546 30.29 -25.74 -8.83
C LEU A 546 30.82 -24.93 -7.64
N ALA A 547 30.05 -24.87 -6.54
CA ALA A 547 30.46 -24.18 -5.32
C ALA A 547 31.70 -24.84 -4.68
N ARG A 548 31.75 -26.18 -4.64
CA ARG A 548 32.91 -26.93 -4.13
C ARG A 548 34.16 -26.69 -4.98
N LEU A 549 34.03 -26.78 -6.31
CA LEU A 549 35.14 -26.53 -7.25
C LEU A 549 35.65 -25.08 -7.17
N SER A 550 34.73 -24.11 -7.06
CA SER A 550 35.09 -22.69 -6.88
C SER A 550 35.88 -22.45 -5.59
N SER A 551 35.39 -22.94 -4.45
CA SER A 551 36.07 -22.77 -3.16
C SER A 551 37.46 -23.39 -3.20
N ARG A 552 37.60 -24.56 -3.85
CA ARG A 552 38.88 -25.25 -3.97
C ARG A 552 39.84 -24.56 -4.93
N LEU A 553 39.36 -23.98 -6.03
CA LEU A 553 40.18 -23.19 -6.95
C LEU A 553 40.71 -21.91 -6.28
N GLN A 554 39.90 -21.23 -5.46
CA GLN A 554 40.33 -20.06 -4.69
C GLN A 554 41.42 -20.39 -3.65
N GLU A 555 41.38 -21.57 -3.04
CA GLU A 555 42.44 -22.03 -2.11
C GLU A 555 43.77 -22.34 -2.81
N ILE A 556 43.72 -22.82 -4.05
CA ILE A 556 44.90 -23.30 -4.79
C ILE A 556 45.52 -22.17 -5.63
N ASP A 557 44.69 -21.31 -6.21
CA ASP A 557 45.09 -20.22 -7.09
C ASP A 557 44.51 -18.88 -6.62
N PRO A 558 45.33 -18.03 -5.97
CA PRO A 558 44.93 -16.70 -5.52
C PRO A 558 44.54 -15.75 -6.67
N THR A 559 44.88 -16.06 -7.92
CA THR A 559 44.52 -15.27 -9.11
C THR A 559 43.19 -15.69 -9.73
N PHE A 560 42.55 -16.74 -9.20
CA PHE A 560 41.23 -17.17 -9.65
C PHE A 560 40.15 -16.19 -9.18
N GLU A 561 39.74 -15.30 -10.08
CA GLU A 561 38.61 -14.40 -9.86
C GLU A 561 37.30 -15.10 -10.24
N LEU A 562 36.39 -15.23 -9.26
CA LEU A 562 34.98 -15.51 -9.56
C LEU A 562 34.48 -14.39 -10.48
N LYS A 563 33.95 -14.74 -11.65
CA LYS A 563 33.18 -13.78 -12.45
C LYS A 563 32.03 -13.28 -11.57
N ALA A 564 32.21 -12.09 -10.98
CA ALA A 564 31.15 -11.38 -10.30
C ALA A 564 30.07 -11.10 -11.34
N GLU A 565 28.83 -11.56 -11.10
CA GLU A 565 27.68 -11.04 -11.82
C GLU A 565 27.65 -9.52 -11.60
N GLY A 566 27.98 -8.75 -12.63
CA GLY A 566 28.12 -7.31 -12.47
C GLY A 566 28.69 -6.53 -13.66
N GLU A 567 28.25 -6.83 -14.89
CA GLU A 567 28.15 -5.76 -15.90
C GLU A 567 26.74 -5.14 -15.79
N PRO A 568 26.58 -3.80 -15.83
CA PRO A 568 25.31 -3.13 -15.60
C PRO A 568 24.42 -3.29 -16.84
N GLY A 569 23.71 -4.41 -16.93
CA GLY A 569 22.84 -4.64 -18.07
C GLY A 569 22.22 -6.02 -18.20
N GLN A 570 21.83 -6.70 -17.12
CA GLN A 570 20.82 -7.77 -17.15
C GLN A 570 20.46 -8.22 -15.73
N THR A 571 19.21 -8.01 -15.33
CA THR A 571 18.65 -8.48 -14.07
C THR A 571 18.53 -10.01 -14.07
N SER A 572 19.41 -10.71 -13.36
CA SER A 572 19.20 -12.08 -12.93
C SER A 572 18.11 -12.10 -11.85
N GLY A 573 17.11 -12.97 -12.03
CA GLY A 573 15.94 -13.08 -11.16
C GLY A 573 16.22 -13.79 -9.83
N GLU A 574 17.13 -13.28 -9.01
CA GLU A 574 17.06 -13.52 -7.57
C GLU A 574 15.90 -12.70 -7.00
N ALA A 575 15.02 -13.32 -6.20
CA ALA A 575 14.03 -12.57 -5.42
C ALA A 575 14.81 -11.57 -4.55
N PRO A 576 14.48 -10.26 -4.61
CA PRO A 576 15.27 -9.25 -3.91
C PRO A 576 15.31 -9.57 -2.42
N ARG A 577 16.52 -9.79 -1.88
CA ARG A 577 16.71 -9.87 -0.43
C ARG A 577 16.14 -8.59 0.18
N VAL A 578 15.12 -8.72 1.03
CA VAL A 578 14.47 -7.57 1.67
C VAL A 578 15.48 -6.92 2.61
N ARG A 579 16.14 -5.86 2.15
CA ARG A 579 16.98 -5.03 3.01
C ARG A 579 16.06 -4.24 3.97
N PRO A 580 16.46 -4.03 5.24
CA PRO A 580 15.73 -3.14 6.14
C PRO A 580 15.62 -1.74 5.53
N LEU A 581 14.44 -1.12 5.64
CA LEU A 581 14.25 0.26 5.19
C LEU A 581 15.04 1.22 6.08
N THR A 582 15.82 2.08 5.44
CA THR A 582 16.66 3.11 6.03
C THR A 582 15.95 4.46 6.07
N GLU A 583 16.50 5.44 6.78
CA GLU A 583 16.01 6.83 6.79
C GLU A 583 15.88 7.42 5.37
N GLU A 584 16.82 7.08 4.48
CA GLU A 584 16.83 7.52 3.09
C GLU A 584 15.65 6.94 2.28
N ASP A 585 15.15 5.75 2.63
CA ASP A 585 13.96 5.18 1.98
C ASP A 585 12.68 5.95 2.38
N TYR A 586 12.72 6.77 3.43
CA TYR A 586 11.64 7.65 3.89
C TYR A 586 11.81 9.10 3.41
N LYS A 587 12.77 9.35 2.51
CA LYS A 587 13.05 10.67 1.95
C LYS A 587 12.46 10.80 0.55
N ILE A 588 11.45 11.65 0.43
CA ILE A 588 10.79 11.93 -0.85
C ILE A 588 11.56 13.02 -1.59
N VAL A 589 12.13 12.66 -2.74
CA VAL A 589 12.88 13.58 -3.62
C VAL A 589 11.92 14.18 -4.65
N ILE A 590 11.80 15.50 -4.63
CA ILE A 590 10.98 16.29 -5.56
C ILE A 590 11.93 17.09 -6.45
N GLY A 591 12.15 16.60 -7.66
CA GLY A 591 13.08 17.16 -8.63
C GLY A 591 12.33 17.66 -9.86
N VAL A 592 12.31 16.84 -10.91
CA VAL A 592 11.64 17.15 -12.19
C VAL A 592 10.15 17.47 -12.04
N GLU A 593 9.51 16.91 -11.01
CA GLU A 593 8.09 17.11 -10.74
C GLU A 593 7.75 18.57 -10.44
N ARG A 594 8.71 19.36 -9.92
CA ARG A 594 8.55 20.77 -9.53
C ARG A 594 8.17 21.68 -10.70
N PHE A 595 8.66 21.39 -11.90
CA PHE A 595 8.35 22.16 -13.11
C PHE A 595 7.55 21.37 -14.15
N ARG A 596 7.57 20.03 -14.07
CA ARG A 596 6.74 19.18 -14.92
C ARG A 596 5.25 19.27 -14.60
N CYS A 597 4.87 19.36 -13.32
CA CYS A 597 3.45 19.40 -12.99
C CYS A 597 2.75 20.73 -13.39
N PRO A 598 3.32 21.93 -13.22
CA PRO A 598 2.67 23.15 -13.70
C PRO A 598 2.78 23.35 -15.21
N GLU A 599 3.66 22.63 -15.91
CA GLU A 599 3.81 22.74 -17.38
C GLU A 599 2.52 22.37 -18.11
N ILE A 600 1.64 21.56 -17.50
CA ILE A 600 0.35 21.20 -18.09
C ILE A 600 -0.56 22.41 -18.36
N LEU A 601 -0.31 23.56 -17.73
CA LEU A 601 -1.01 24.81 -18.03
C LEU A 601 -0.65 25.33 -19.45
N PHE A 602 0.57 25.06 -19.92
CA PHE A 602 1.06 25.42 -21.25
C PHE A 602 0.98 24.25 -22.24
N HIS A 603 1.10 23.02 -21.75
CA HIS A 603 1.01 21.80 -22.56
C HIS A 603 0.03 20.77 -21.94
N PRO A 604 -1.29 20.99 -22.06
CA PRO A 604 -2.32 20.08 -21.54
C PRO A 604 -2.20 18.63 -22.03
N ASN A 605 -1.61 18.43 -23.22
CA ASN A 605 -1.36 17.10 -23.81
C ASN A 605 -0.50 16.19 -22.93
N LEU A 606 0.31 16.73 -22.01
CA LEU A 606 1.11 15.95 -21.06
C LEU A 606 0.26 15.06 -20.13
N VAL A 607 -1.01 15.40 -19.94
CA VAL A 607 -1.99 14.62 -19.17
C VAL A 607 -3.11 14.08 -20.07
N GLY A 608 -2.90 14.04 -21.38
CA GLY A 608 -3.84 13.50 -22.35
C GLY A 608 -5.04 14.39 -22.66
N ILE A 609 -5.00 15.68 -22.31
CA ILE A 609 -6.04 16.65 -22.68
C ILE A 609 -5.63 17.35 -23.96
N ASP A 610 -6.35 17.08 -25.06
CA ASP A 610 -6.13 17.68 -26.38
C ASP A 610 -6.73 19.10 -26.47
N GLN A 611 -6.10 20.05 -25.76
CA GLN A 611 -6.47 21.46 -25.72
C GLN A 611 -5.23 22.35 -25.72
N VAL A 612 -5.43 23.61 -26.11
CA VAL A 612 -4.36 24.63 -26.16
C VAL A 612 -3.95 25.13 -24.77
N GLY A 613 -2.69 25.54 -24.64
CA GLY A 613 -2.11 26.13 -23.43
C GLY A 613 -2.42 27.62 -23.24
N LEU A 614 -2.04 28.17 -22.09
CA LEU A 614 -2.29 29.56 -21.70
C LEU A 614 -1.84 30.62 -22.71
N ASP A 615 -0.65 30.44 -23.28
CA ASP A 615 -0.06 31.33 -24.27
C ASP A 615 -0.83 31.31 -25.59
N GLU A 616 -1.15 30.13 -26.10
CA GLU A 616 -1.93 29.96 -27.32
C GLU A 616 -3.38 30.44 -27.20
N MET A 617 -3.98 30.34 -26.00
CA MET A 617 -5.32 30.85 -25.73
C MET A 617 -5.46 32.35 -26.03
N VAL A 618 -4.40 33.15 -25.85
CA VAL A 618 -4.39 34.58 -26.18
C VAL A 618 -4.54 34.78 -27.68
N GLY A 619 -3.74 34.07 -28.48
CA GLY A 619 -3.83 34.13 -29.93
C GLY A 619 -5.19 33.64 -30.45
N ALA A 620 -5.73 32.57 -29.87
CA ALA A 620 -7.07 32.07 -30.19
C ALA A 620 -8.17 33.06 -29.82
N SER A 621 -8.02 33.79 -28.70
CA SER A 621 -8.97 34.80 -28.25
C SER A 621 -9.04 35.97 -29.22
N ILE A 622 -7.88 36.50 -29.65
CA ILE A 622 -7.78 37.58 -30.62
C ILE A 622 -8.43 37.17 -31.95
N ARG A 623 -8.10 35.99 -32.48
CA ARG A 623 -8.65 35.49 -33.77
C ARG A 623 -10.18 35.32 -33.78
N ARG A 624 -10.83 35.21 -32.61
CA ARG A 624 -12.29 35.07 -32.50
C ARG A 624 -13.02 36.40 -32.52
N LEU A 625 -12.30 37.52 -32.37
CA LEU A 625 -12.90 38.84 -32.47
C LEU A 625 -13.18 39.16 -33.95
N PRO A 626 -14.31 39.80 -34.28
CA PRO A 626 -14.61 40.20 -35.64
C PRO A 626 -13.54 41.19 -36.12
N HIS A 627 -12.80 40.81 -37.16
CA HIS A 627 -11.78 41.62 -37.80
C HIS A 627 -12.23 41.95 -39.23
N ASP A 628 -12.65 43.20 -39.45
CA ASP A 628 -12.30 43.89 -40.69
C ASP A 628 -11.02 44.68 -40.37
N ASP A 629 -9.84 44.07 -40.66
CA ASP A 629 -8.51 44.71 -40.72
C ASP A 629 -7.99 45.56 -39.53
N ASP A 630 -8.59 45.49 -38.34
CA ASP A 630 -8.18 46.33 -37.21
C ASP A 630 -6.90 45.80 -36.48
N LYS A 631 -5.73 46.01 -37.10
CA LYS A 631 -4.41 45.77 -36.48
C LYS A 631 -4.22 46.60 -35.20
N GLU A 632 -4.89 47.73 -35.08
CA GLU A 632 -4.80 48.61 -33.92
C GLU A 632 -5.44 47.94 -32.70
N LEU A 633 -6.58 47.26 -32.88
CA LEU A 633 -7.22 46.50 -31.81
C LEU A 633 -6.33 45.37 -31.31
N GLU A 634 -5.71 44.59 -32.20
CA GLU A 634 -4.79 43.52 -31.77
C GLU A 634 -3.64 44.07 -30.91
N GLU A 635 -3.06 45.19 -31.33
CA GLU A 635 -1.98 45.83 -30.58
C GLU A 635 -2.45 46.38 -29.22
N LYS A 636 -3.63 47.01 -29.17
CA LYS A 636 -4.25 47.44 -27.91
C LYS A 636 -4.40 46.28 -26.94
N LEU A 637 -4.96 45.16 -27.41
CA LEU A 637 -5.20 43.95 -26.63
C LEU A 637 -3.89 43.36 -26.06
N THR A 638 -2.84 43.21 -26.89
CA THR A 638 -1.56 42.65 -26.44
C THR A 638 -0.73 43.61 -25.60
N SER A 639 -0.96 44.92 -25.73
CA SER A 639 -0.30 45.95 -24.91
C SER A 639 -0.80 45.98 -23.45
N SER A 640 -1.82 45.18 -23.10
CA SER A 640 -2.36 45.09 -21.75
C SER A 640 -2.96 43.71 -21.46
N ILE A 641 -2.10 42.76 -21.08
CA ILE A 641 -2.50 41.41 -20.71
C ILE A 641 -2.44 41.27 -19.18
N LEU A 642 -3.60 41.18 -18.53
CA LEU A 642 -3.70 41.00 -17.08
C LEU A 642 -3.76 39.52 -16.72
N MET A 643 -2.86 39.07 -15.86
CA MET A 643 -2.93 37.75 -15.21
C MET A 643 -3.59 37.87 -13.84
N THR A 644 -4.63 37.08 -13.60
CA THR A 644 -5.33 36.97 -12.31
C THR A 644 -5.56 35.49 -11.95
N GLY A 645 -6.10 35.20 -10.76
CA GLY A 645 -6.40 33.85 -10.31
C GLY A 645 -5.22 33.20 -9.57
N GLY A 646 -5.53 32.20 -8.75
CA GLY A 646 -4.57 31.60 -7.81
C GLY A 646 -3.35 30.97 -8.47
N CYS A 647 -3.50 30.33 -9.64
CA CYS A 647 -2.38 29.71 -10.34
C CYS A 647 -1.45 30.71 -11.03
N SER A 648 -1.84 31.98 -11.16
CA SER A 648 -0.93 33.02 -11.66
C SER A 648 0.22 33.31 -10.69
N LEU A 649 0.11 32.89 -9.43
CA LEU A 649 1.12 33.06 -8.40
C LEU A 649 2.27 32.06 -8.49
N VAL A 650 2.20 31.05 -9.37
CA VAL A 650 3.30 30.10 -9.55
C VAL A 650 4.53 30.85 -10.09
N PRO A 651 5.71 30.73 -9.44
CA PRO A 651 6.92 31.44 -9.88
C PRO A 651 7.26 31.13 -11.33
N GLY A 652 7.62 32.15 -12.12
CA GLY A 652 7.97 31.98 -13.54
C GLY A 652 6.80 32.13 -14.52
N MET A 653 5.55 32.14 -14.06
CA MET A 653 4.34 32.27 -14.89
C MET A 653 4.42 33.44 -15.88
N LYS A 654 4.68 34.66 -15.38
CA LYS A 654 4.75 35.89 -16.22
C LYS A 654 5.72 35.71 -17.39
N LYS A 655 6.94 35.26 -17.09
CA LYS A 655 8.03 35.16 -18.07
C LYS A 655 7.72 34.09 -19.11
N ARG A 656 7.25 32.91 -18.69
CA ARG A 656 6.89 31.81 -19.62
C ARG A 656 5.74 32.21 -20.53
N LEU A 657 4.72 32.88 -19.99
CA LEU A 657 3.58 33.36 -20.75
C LEU A 657 4.00 34.44 -21.77
N GLU A 658 4.81 35.41 -21.35
CA GLU A 658 5.30 36.45 -22.25
C GLU A 658 6.14 35.85 -23.40
N CYS A 659 7.03 34.90 -23.11
CA CYS A 659 7.80 34.18 -24.14
C CYS A 659 6.87 33.43 -25.10
N GLY A 660 5.88 32.70 -24.59
CA GLY A 660 4.93 31.94 -25.42
C GLY A 660 4.10 32.84 -26.34
N ILE A 661 3.55 33.93 -25.80
CA ILE A 661 2.80 34.92 -26.59
C ILE A 661 3.72 35.59 -27.62
N ARG A 662 4.97 35.90 -27.26
CA ARG A 662 5.94 36.48 -28.20
C ARG A 662 6.20 35.58 -29.41
N MET A 663 6.27 34.25 -29.21
CA MET A 663 6.54 33.29 -30.28
C MET A 663 5.39 33.19 -31.31
N ILE A 664 4.15 33.48 -30.90
CA ILE A 664 2.97 33.41 -31.78
C ILE A 664 2.59 34.76 -32.41
N ARG A 665 3.25 35.86 -32.02
CA ARG A 665 2.92 37.23 -32.47
C ARG A 665 3.94 37.75 -33.48
N PRO A 666 3.53 38.67 -34.39
CA PRO A 666 4.45 39.30 -35.34
C PRO A 666 5.64 39.97 -34.65
N CYS A 667 6.82 39.89 -35.26
CA CYS A 667 8.01 40.58 -34.79
C CYS A 667 7.75 42.08 -34.58
N GLY A 668 8.16 42.62 -33.43
CA GLY A 668 7.93 44.01 -33.07
C GLY A 668 6.60 44.29 -32.35
N SER A 669 5.69 43.32 -32.24
CA SER A 669 4.43 43.50 -31.49
C SER A 669 4.70 43.93 -30.04
N THR A 670 3.95 44.93 -29.56
CA THR A 670 3.98 45.34 -28.15
C THR A 670 3.23 44.31 -27.30
N ILE A 671 3.95 43.68 -26.37
CA ILE A 671 3.40 42.70 -25.43
C ILE A 671 3.75 43.17 -24.03
N ASN A 672 2.72 43.36 -23.20
CA ASN A 672 2.89 43.75 -21.82
C ASN A 672 2.00 42.88 -20.93
N VAL A 673 2.63 41.93 -20.26
CA VAL A 673 1.99 41.04 -19.30
C VAL A 673 2.15 41.62 -17.90
N VAL A 674 1.03 41.90 -17.24
CA VAL A 674 0.96 42.46 -15.90
C VAL A 674 0.24 41.47 -14.98
N GLN A 675 0.73 41.34 -13.74
CA GLN A 675 0.04 40.57 -12.73
C GLN A 675 -0.91 41.49 -11.95
N ALA A 676 -2.09 40.97 -11.61
CA ALA A 676 -3.05 41.63 -10.74
C ALA A 676 -2.42 42.02 -9.39
N LYS A 677 -2.96 43.06 -8.74
CA LYS A 677 -2.46 43.56 -7.45
C LYS A 677 -2.54 42.49 -6.37
N ASP A 678 -3.67 41.80 -6.30
CA ASP A 678 -3.88 40.61 -5.50
C ASP A 678 -4.68 39.59 -6.34
N PRO A 679 -4.00 38.69 -7.07
CA PRO A 679 -4.66 37.76 -7.99
C PRO A 679 -5.70 36.83 -7.34
N VAL A 680 -5.71 36.72 -6.00
CA VAL A 680 -6.62 35.86 -5.25
C VAL A 680 -7.86 36.62 -4.76
N LEU A 681 -7.70 37.89 -4.34
CA LEU A 681 -8.80 38.68 -3.76
C LEU A 681 -9.36 39.77 -4.68
N ASP A 682 -8.67 40.14 -5.76
CA ASP A 682 -9.11 41.24 -6.64
C ASP A 682 -10.46 40.97 -7.32
N ALA A 683 -10.83 39.70 -7.57
CA ALA A 683 -12.17 39.34 -8.05
C ALA A 683 -13.25 39.74 -7.04
N TRP A 684 -13.09 39.35 -5.77
CA TRP A 684 -14.01 39.73 -4.69
C TRP A 684 -14.02 41.24 -4.46
N ARG A 685 -12.86 41.92 -4.51
CA ARG A 685 -12.78 43.38 -4.33
C ARG A 685 -13.44 44.14 -5.49
N GLY A 686 -13.28 43.68 -6.72
CA GLY A 686 -13.98 44.24 -7.87
C GLY A 686 -15.49 44.06 -7.77
N ALA A 687 -15.94 42.88 -7.35
CA ALA A 687 -17.35 42.58 -7.10
C ALA A 687 -17.92 43.43 -5.95
N SER A 688 -17.17 43.60 -4.87
CA SER A 688 -17.53 44.45 -3.72
C SER A 688 -17.65 45.91 -4.11
N ALA A 689 -16.70 46.43 -4.89
CA ALA A 689 -16.74 47.79 -5.39
C ALA A 689 -17.89 48.02 -6.40
N PHE A 690 -18.26 47.00 -7.17
CA PHE A 690 -19.41 47.05 -8.08
C PHE A 690 -20.73 47.09 -7.32
N ALA A 691 -20.88 46.20 -6.33
CA ALA A 691 -22.10 46.09 -5.54
C ALA A 691 -22.35 47.34 -4.67
N ALA A 692 -21.30 48.09 -4.34
CA ALA A 692 -21.41 49.34 -3.59
C ALA A 692 -21.92 50.52 -4.44
N ASP A 693 -21.99 50.38 -5.77
CA ASP A 693 -22.46 51.44 -6.65
C ASP A 693 -23.97 51.69 -6.46
N LEU A 694 -24.38 52.96 -6.54
CA LEU A 694 -25.79 53.36 -6.39
C LEU A 694 -26.70 52.72 -7.45
N ASN A 695 -26.15 52.39 -8.62
CA ASN A 695 -26.88 51.76 -9.73
C ASN A 695 -26.82 50.22 -9.70
N PHE A 696 -26.33 49.61 -8.61
CA PHE A 696 -26.25 48.16 -8.49
C PHE A 696 -27.60 47.47 -8.77
N LEU A 697 -28.70 48.01 -8.22
CA LEU A 697 -30.04 47.43 -8.41
C LEU A 697 -30.51 47.46 -9.88
N GLY A 698 -30.01 48.40 -10.70
CA GLY A 698 -30.29 48.41 -12.13
C GLY A 698 -29.64 47.25 -12.89
N ASN A 699 -28.61 46.64 -12.30
CA ASN A 699 -27.95 45.44 -12.80
C ASN A 699 -28.42 44.17 -12.09
N ALA A 700 -29.33 44.28 -11.11
CA ALA A 700 -29.82 43.12 -10.36
C ALA A 700 -31.18 42.66 -10.87
N PHE A 701 -31.42 41.37 -10.77
CA PHE A 701 -32.69 40.73 -11.05
C PHE A 701 -33.50 40.64 -9.76
N THR A 702 -34.69 41.25 -9.72
CA THR A 702 -35.48 41.28 -8.49
C THR A 702 -36.33 40.02 -8.31
N LYS A 703 -36.75 39.75 -7.07
CA LYS A 703 -37.70 38.66 -6.77
C LYS A 703 -39.01 38.79 -7.55
N LYS A 704 -39.46 40.02 -7.81
CA LYS A 704 -40.63 40.28 -8.65
C LYS A 704 -40.35 39.89 -10.12
N ASP A 705 -39.19 40.27 -10.66
CA ASP A 705 -38.80 39.87 -12.01
C ASP A 705 -38.72 38.35 -12.15
N TYR A 706 -38.24 37.64 -11.12
CA TYR A 706 -38.18 36.18 -11.09
C TYR A 706 -39.56 35.54 -11.28
N TYR A 707 -40.56 35.97 -10.51
CA TYR A 707 -41.91 35.42 -10.62
C TYR A 707 -42.65 35.82 -11.90
N GLU A 708 -42.41 37.03 -12.42
CA GLU A 708 -43.12 37.53 -13.61
C GLU A 708 -42.50 37.06 -14.93
N LYS A 709 -41.16 37.02 -15.02
CA LYS A 709 -40.42 36.79 -16.27
C LYS A 709 -39.78 35.40 -16.35
N GLY A 710 -39.62 34.72 -15.21
CA GLY A 710 -39.04 33.38 -15.14
C GLY A 710 -37.62 33.26 -15.70
N GLU A 711 -37.28 32.06 -16.15
CA GLU A 711 -35.92 31.70 -16.59
C GLU A 711 -35.49 32.35 -17.91
N GLU A 712 -36.44 32.77 -18.76
CA GLU A 712 -36.13 33.33 -20.08
C GLU A 712 -35.34 34.64 -19.98
N TRP A 713 -35.63 35.45 -18.96
CA TRP A 713 -34.89 36.68 -18.70
C TRP A 713 -33.43 36.40 -18.31
N LEU A 714 -33.17 35.35 -17.53
CA LEU A 714 -31.80 34.94 -17.13
C LEU A 714 -30.92 34.52 -18.32
N ARG A 715 -31.51 34.24 -19.49
CA ARG A 715 -30.77 33.97 -20.75
C ARG A 715 -30.20 35.23 -21.38
N SER A 716 -30.94 36.34 -21.26
CA SER A 716 -30.57 37.63 -21.84
C SER A 716 -29.85 38.55 -20.84
N TYR A 717 -29.90 38.21 -19.56
CA TYR A 717 -29.24 38.92 -18.49
C TYR A 717 -27.71 38.97 -18.68
N GLN A 718 -27.16 40.18 -18.73
CA GLN A 718 -25.72 40.46 -18.69
C GLN A 718 -25.49 41.72 -17.88
N ILE A 719 -24.56 41.66 -16.91
CA ILE A 719 -24.10 42.85 -16.19
C ILE A 719 -23.25 43.70 -17.13
N GLN A 720 -23.42 45.02 -17.04
CA GLN A 720 -22.52 45.99 -17.67
C GLN A 720 -21.42 46.39 -16.68
N TYR A 721 -20.17 46.15 -17.04
CA TYR A 721 -19.03 46.41 -16.15
C TYR A 721 -18.49 47.83 -16.28
N ASN A 722 -18.97 48.65 -17.21
CA ASN A 722 -18.57 50.04 -17.42
C ASN A 722 -18.95 50.99 -16.30
N THR A 723 -19.80 50.56 -15.36
CA THR A 723 -20.09 51.28 -14.12
C THR A 723 -18.93 51.20 -13.11
N LEU A 724 -17.96 50.30 -13.33
CA LEU A 724 -16.69 50.29 -12.61
C LEU A 724 -15.65 51.23 -13.23
#